data_AF-A0A1S8L2J5-F1
#
_entry.id   AF-A0A1S8L2J5-F1
#
_cell.length_a   1.000
_cell.length_b   1.000
_cell.length_c   1.000
_cell.angle_alpha   90.00
_cell.angle_beta   90.00
_cell.angle_gamma   90.00
#
_symmetry.space_group_name_H-M   'P 1'
#
loop_
_entity.id
_entity.type
_entity.pdbx_description
1 polymer ?
#
loop_
_entity_poly.entity_id
_entity_poly.type
_entity_poly.pdbx_seq_one_letter_code
_entity_poly.pdbx_strand_id
1 'polypeptide(L)'
;MKKLNSKYLLIFLTCFIIIFAFNTNDTFKAETTVGVTYQTHVQNIGWQPWVSDGAEGGTDGQALRVEALKIKLQNAPTDAKITYQAHVQNVGWQDWVKDGEEAGTDGQALRVEALRIKLVKKVHPDSISLNKATDNLKVGDNDTLQASFNPDNTTDKNVSWSSSDSNIASVANGKITALAGGTATITATSNDGQKTASCSVTVAKADPSIEYQTHVQNIGWQPWVYNGDEAGTDGQALRVEALRIKLQNAPADAKIEYQTHVQNIGWQSWMSNGDEAGTDGQALRIEALKIKLENMPGYFIEYQAHVQNVGWQPWVRDGMEAGTDGQGLRVEALRIKLCKVVPVQSISLNKSTDTLDSGDNDVLSVNFNPSDATNKNVTWSSSDSSIVSVDNTGKLTAMADGDGTASATITATSSDGQKTASCLVTVNKKPSISFKDSALETVVRKAISKNSGKLYQKDVANITTLDGSNQSIHYLDGIENLSNLKSLSLPSNAISDITPIKNLTNLQGLCLDNNNVSDINYLSNLTNLTALSLDSTPITDISPLANLSKLQWLSLSDDYSVKNINTVGGLNNLLCLIIPNTNLTDISFLNNLKNLQGLYLSENHIKDFSTIYNLTNLTDLDISSTDATENQVRSLQNALPNCEIYSDYSADSDN
;
A
#
# COMPACT_ATOMS: atom_id res chain seq x y z
N MET A 1 68.29 4.56 -10.85
CA MET A 1 69.29 5.13 -11.78
C MET A 1 68.63 6.20 -12.63
N LYS A 2 69.25 7.39 -12.68
CA LYS A 2 69.17 8.47 -13.68
C LYS A 2 67.99 8.53 -14.68
N LYS A 3 67.35 9.72 -14.63
CA LYS A 3 67.17 10.72 -15.71
C LYS A 3 66.03 10.57 -16.74
N LEU A 4 65.18 11.60 -16.64
CA LEU A 4 64.80 12.62 -17.65
C LEU A 4 63.60 12.38 -18.58
N ASN A 5 62.74 13.40 -18.53
CA ASN A 5 62.08 14.16 -19.60
C ASN A 5 60.57 13.92 -19.78
N SER A 6 59.72 14.92 -20.05
CA SER A 6 59.81 16.40 -20.07
C SER A 6 58.49 16.91 -20.69
N LYS A 7 58.16 18.20 -20.43
CA LYS A 7 57.41 19.17 -21.30
C LYS A 7 55.92 19.36 -21.01
N TYR A 8 55.54 20.44 -20.31
CA TYR A 8 55.10 21.78 -20.80
C TYR A 8 53.57 21.80 -21.03
N LEU A 9 52.76 22.77 -20.61
CA LEU A 9 52.80 24.23 -20.86
C LEU A 9 51.66 24.89 -20.02
N LEU A 10 51.95 25.80 -19.08
CA LEU A 10 51.73 27.28 -19.12
C LEU A 10 50.24 27.70 -18.96
N ILE A 11 49.83 28.55 -18.00
CA ILE A 11 49.98 30.02 -18.02
C ILE A 11 49.69 30.63 -16.61
N PHE A 12 50.64 31.47 -16.16
CA PHE A 12 50.62 32.75 -15.41
C PHE A 12 49.38 33.17 -14.56
N LEU A 13 49.50 33.85 -13.40
CA LEU A 13 50.31 35.05 -13.13
C LEU A 13 50.37 35.41 -11.61
N THR A 14 51.58 35.76 -11.16
CA THR A 14 51.98 36.64 -10.03
C THR A 14 51.63 36.28 -8.58
N CYS A 15 52.55 35.52 -7.96
CA CYS A 15 52.88 35.62 -6.54
C CYS A 15 54.11 36.55 -6.43
N PHE A 16 53.99 37.70 -5.78
CA PHE A 16 55.13 38.60 -5.56
C PHE A 16 55.93 38.12 -4.35
N ILE A 17 57.25 38.17 -4.56
CA ILE A 17 58.33 37.66 -3.74
C ILE A 17 58.38 38.37 -2.37
N ILE A 18 58.36 37.61 -1.27
CA ILE A 18 58.93 38.06 0.01
C ILE A 18 60.38 37.58 0.05
N ILE A 19 61.29 38.51 -0.28
CA ILE A 19 62.71 38.41 0.06
C ILE A 19 62.82 38.63 1.56
N PHE A 20 63.35 37.64 2.28
CA PHE A 20 63.91 37.85 3.61
C PHE A 20 65.16 38.73 3.46
N ALA A 21 64.96 40.04 3.52
CA ALA A 21 66.02 40.99 3.86
C ALA A 21 65.96 41.17 5.38
N PHE A 22 66.93 40.58 6.09
CA PHE A 22 67.24 41.01 7.45
C PHE A 22 67.78 42.44 7.38
N ASN A 23 66.88 43.42 7.47
CA ASN A 23 67.25 44.80 7.73
C ASN A 23 67.37 44.96 9.24
N THR A 24 68.59 44.79 9.74
CA THR A 24 68.99 45.24 11.08
C THR A 24 69.01 46.76 11.07
N ASN A 25 67.87 47.38 11.37
CA ASN A 25 67.75 48.78 11.80
C ASN A 25 66.40 48.99 12.50
N ASP A 26 66.05 48.09 13.42
CA ASP A 26 65.25 48.52 14.57
C ASP A 26 66.19 49.37 15.43
N THR A 27 66.13 50.68 15.17
CA THR A 27 66.50 51.65 16.18
C THR A 27 65.64 51.32 17.40
N PHE A 28 66.27 50.84 18.47
CA PHE A 28 65.64 50.73 19.78
C PHE A 28 64.99 52.09 20.07
N LYS A 29 63.67 52.19 19.89
CA LYS A 29 62.90 53.24 20.52
C LYS A 29 63.16 53.05 22.00
N ALA A 30 63.70 54.09 22.64
CA ALA A 30 63.88 54.13 24.08
C ALA A 30 62.65 53.50 24.74
N GLU A 31 62.87 52.51 25.61
CA GLU A 31 61.80 52.00 26.46
C GLU A 31 61.14 53.21 27.11
N THR A 32 59.93 53.54 26.69
CA THR A 32 59.10 54.47 27.44
C THR A 32 58.66 53.65 28.65
N THR A 33 59.44 53.76 29.73
CA THR A 33 59.16 53.03 30.95
C THR A 33 57.75 53.36 31.40
N VAL A 34 56.92 52.33 31.59
CA VAL A 34 55.57 52.49 32.13
C VAL A 34 55.70 53.06 33.53
N GLY A 35 55.14 54.24 33.75
CA GLY A 35 55.23 54.97 35.02
C GLY A 35 53.86 55.20 35.65
N VAL A 36 53.86 55.67 36.88
CA VAL A 36 52.66 56.16 37.58
C VAL A 36 52.85 57.63 37.93
N THR A 37 51.80 58.42 37.68
CA THR A 37 51.73 59.80 38.16
C THR A 37 50.59 59.92 39.15
N TYR A 38 50.81 60.71 40.19
CA TYR A 38 49.83 60.96 41.22
C TYR A 38 49.91 62.39 41.76
N GLN A 39 48.79 62.89 42.25
CA GLN A 39 48.73 64.12 43.02
C GLN A 39 47.86 63.89 44.25
N THR A 40 48.13 64.65 45.31
CA THR A 40 47.39 64.59 46.57
C THR A 40 46.77 65.94 46.90
N HIS A 41 45.58 65.92 47.49
CA HIS A 41 44.96 67.08 48.12
C HIS A 41 45.38 67.10 49.59
N VAL A 42 46.13 68.12 50.00
CA VAL A 42 46.63 68.26 51.38
C VAL A 42 45.82 69.29 52.13
N GLN A 43 45.49 69.01 53.39
CA GLN A 43 44.78 69.92 54.28
C GLN A 43 45.39 71.34 54.23
N ASN A 44 44.53 72.34 54.02
CA ASN A 44 44.89 73.77 53.97
C ASN A 44 45.87 74.19 52.86
N ILE A 45 46.34 73.26 52.01
CA ILE A 45 47.19 73.57 50.85
C ILE A 45 46.43 73.32 49.55
N GLY A 46 45.52 72.34 49.54
CA GLY A 46 44.78 71.94 48.34
C GLY A 46 45.53 70.91 47.49
N TRP A 47 45.10 70.76 46.24
CA TRP A 47 45.73 69.87 45.26
C TRP A 47 47.19 70.29 44.98
N GLN A 48 48.12 69.40 45.31
CA GLN A 48 49.53 69.56 44.98
C GLN A 48 49.79 69.26 43.49
N PRO A 49 50.92 69.72 42.93
CA PRO A 49 51.34 69.32 41.58
C PRO A 49 51.43 67.80 41.43
N TRP A 50 51.20 67.30 40.21
CA TRP A 50 51.47 65.91 39.88
C TRP A 50 52.94 65.58 40.07
N VAL A 51 53.18 64.47 40.75
CA VAL A 51 54.51 63.86 40.90
C VAL A 51 54.50 62.48 40.24
N SER A 52 55.69 61.96 39.98
CA SER A 52 55.88 60.69 39.26
C SER A 52 56.78 59.74 40.05
N ASP A 53 56.54 58.44 39.91
CA ASP A 53 57.48 57.34 40.18
C ASP A 53 58.44 57.55 41.37
N GLY A 54 57.92 57.35 42.59
CA GLY A 54 58.72 57.36 43.81
C GLY A 54 58.94 58.73 44.43
N ALA A 55 58.53 59.81 43.75
CA ALA A 55 58.51 61.15 44.34
C ALA A 55 57.39 61.29 45.41
N GLU A 56 57.64 62.05 46.47
CA GLU A 56 56.65 62.21 47.54
C GLU A 56 55.41 62.98 47.07
N GLY A 57 54.23 62.43 47.35
CA GLY A 57 52.95 63.13 47.18
C GLY A 57 52.30 63.36 48.54
N GLY A 58 52.32 64.60 49.04
CA GLY A 58 51.85 64.94 50.38
C GLY A 58 52.79 65.92 51.08
N THR A 59 52.86 65.84 52.41
CA THR A 59 53.79 66.61 53.23
C THR A 59 54.43 65.72 54.29
N ASP A 60 55.76 65.75 54.40
CA ASP A 60 56.52 65.19 55.52
C ASP A 60 56.81 66.24 56.60
N GLY A 61 56.70 65.85 57.87
CA GLY A 61 57.05 66.69 59.04
C GLY A 61 56.17 67.92 59.32
N GLN A 62 55.16 68.23 58.50
CA GLN A 62 54.36 69.45 58.61
C GLN A 62 53.06 69.31 59.40
N ALA A 63 52.74 68.12 59.93
CA ALA A 63 51.50 67.82 60.63
C ALA A 63 50.21 68.11 59.83
N LEU A 64 50.28 68.07 58.49
CA LEU A 64 49.14 68.19 57.58
C LEU A 64 48.78 66.81 57.00
N ARG A 65 47.48 66.55 56.86
CA ARG A 65 46.96 65.27 56.33
C ARG A 65 46.70 65.34 54.82
N VAL A 66 46.81 64.19 54.15
CA VAL A 66 46.24 63.99 52.81
C VAL A 66 44.74 63.72 52.95
N GLU A 67 43.92 64.41 52.17
CA GLU A 67 42.44 64.32 52.20
C GLU A 67 41.87 63.62 50.95
N ALA A 68 42.57 63.73 49.80
CA ALA A 68 42.25 63.01 48.57
C ALA A 68 43.49 62.78 47.71
N LEU A 69 43.38 61.91 46.70
CA LEU A 69 44.43 61.66 45.71
C LEU A 69 43.84 61.27 44.34
N LYS A 70 44.63 61.52 43.30
CA LYS A 70 44.39 61.06 41.92
C LYS A 70 45.63 60.34 41.45
N ILE A 71 45.47 59.16 40.86
CA ILE A 71 46.53 58.30 40.33
C ILE A 71 46.19 57.95 38.88
N LYS A 72 47.14 58.07 37.97
CA LYS A 72 46.99 57.64 36.56
C LYS A 72 48.27 57.01 36.05
N LEU A 73 48.15 56.03 35.17
CA LEU A 73 49.31 55.47 34.50
C LEU A 73 49.83 56.44 33.45
N GLN A 74 51.14 56.44 33.23
CA GLN A 74 51.81 57.20 32.20
C GLN A 74 52.52 56.25 31.24
N ASN A 75 52.37 56.48 29.93
CA ASN A 75 52.96 55.66 28.87
C ASN A 75 52.61 54.16 28.97
N ALA A 76 51.51 53.82 29.65
CA ALA A 76 51.04 52.45 29.75
C ALA A 76 50.35 52.00 28.45
N PRO A 77 50.41 50.68 28.13
CA PRO A 77 49.58 50.09 27.09
C PRO A 77 48.10 50.48 27.25
N THR A 78 47.37 50.69 26.15
CA THR A 78 45.97 51.18 26.19
C THR A 78 45.02 50.25 26.97
N ASP A 79 45.39 48.98 27.08
CA ASP A 79 44.74 47.86 27.78
C ASP A 79 45.14 47.73 29.27
N ALA A 80 46.11 48.52 29.74
CA ALA A 80 46.45 48.66 31.15
C ALA A 80 45.70 49.85 31.78
N LYS A 81 45.11 49.61 32.95
CA LYS A 81 44.41 50.60 33.78
C LYS A 81 44.88 50.50 35.23
N ILE A 82 44.89 51.60 35.95
CA ILE A 82 45.03 51.62 37.41
C ILE A 82 43.66 51.87 38.03
N THR A 83 43.33 51.09 39.05
CA THR A 83 42.16 51.37 39.90
C THR A 83 42.62 51.48 41.34
N TYR A 84 42.02 52.41 42.07
CA TYR A 84 42.39 52.70 43.45
C TYR A 84 41.18 53.20 44.23
N GLN A 85 41.25 53.09 45.55
CA GLN A 85 40.24 53.63 46.47
C GLN A 85 40.91 54.08 47.76
N ALA A 86 40.29 55.07 48.41
CA ALA A 86 40.72 55.59 49.69
C ALA A 86 39.80 55.11 50.81
N HIS A 87 40.39 54.82 51.98
CA HIS A 87 39.67 54.76 53.24
C HIS A 87 39.75 56.13 53.89
N VAL A 88 38.62 56.78 54.09
CA VAL A 88 38.57 58.14 54.65
C VAL A 88 38.09 58.07 56.09
N GLN A 89 38.73 58.85 56.97
CA GLN A 89 38.37 58.95 58.39
C GLN A 89 36.86 59.17 58.57
N ASN A 90 36.22 58.37 59.42
CA ASN A 90 34.79 58.41 59.73
C ASN A 90 33.84 58.13 58.53
N VAL A 91 34.35 57.80 57.35
CA VAL A 91 33.57 57.43 56.15
C VAL A 91 33.76 55.95 55.83
N GLY A 92 35.00 55.44 55.96
CA GLY A 92 35.35 54.08 55.57
C GLY A 92 35.92 54.00 54.16
N TRP A 93 35.93 52.79 53.58
CA TRP A 93 36.35 52.56 52.18
C TRP A 93 35.33 53.16 51.21
N GLN A 94 35.80 54.01 50.30
CA GLN A 94 35.02 54.52 49.17
C GLN A 94 35.10 53.57 47.97
N ASP A 95 34.28 53.83 46.95
CA ASP A 95 34.28 53.06 45.69
C ASP A 95 35.62 53.13 44.96
N TRP A 96 35.91 52.10 44.16
CA TRP A 96 37.07 52.09 43.27
C TRP A 96 36.90 53.13 42.17
N VAL A 97 37.92 53.98 42.01
CA VAL A 97 38.03 54.93 40.91
C VAL A 97 39.15 54.51 39.94
N LYS A 98 39.09 54.99 38.70
CA LYS A 98 40.03 54.66 37.62
C LYS A 98 41.04 55.80 37.36
N ASP A 99 41.96 55.60 36.43
CA ASP A 99 42.99 56.56 36.01
C ASP A 99 42.52 58.03 36.06
N GLY A 100 43.10 58.79 37.00
CA GLY A 100 42.92 60.23 37.13
C GLY A 100 41.68 60.69 37.90
N GLU A 101 40.77 59.79 38.26
CA GLU A 101 39.57 60.11 39.06
C GLU A 101 39.88 60.27 40.56
N GLU A 102 39.03 60.99 41.30
CA GLU A 102 39.33 61.30 42.70
C GLU A 102 39.02 60.15 43.65
N ALA A 103 40.00 59.76 44.49
CA ALA A 103 39.75 58.96 45.68
C ALA A 103 39.97 59.82 46.93
N GLY A 104 39.05 59.78 47.90
CA GLY A 104 39.11 60.59 49.11
C GLY A 104 38.00 61.64 49.18
N THR A 105 38.23 62.69 49.96
CA THR A 105 37.33 63.83 50.10
C THR A 105 38.14 65.12 50.05
N ASP A 106 37.99 65.92 49.00
CA ASP A 106 38.50 67.29 49.03
C ASP A 106 37.59 68.21 49.89
N GLY A 107 38.19 69.12 50.66
CA GLY A 107 37.48 70.17 51.41
C GLY A 107 36.65 69.73 52.63
N GLN A 108 36.56 68.44 52.97
CA GLN A 108 35.73 67.93 54.09
C GLN A 108 36.47 67.78 55.43
N ALA A 109 37.75 68.15 55.48
CA ALA A 109 38.59 68.05 56.66
C ALA A 109 38.82 66.63 57.21
N LEU A 110 38.69 65.60 56.36
CA LEU A 110 38.91 64.19 56.71
C LEU A 110 40.22 63.67 56.11
N ARG A 111 40.96 62.83 56.84
CA ARG A 111 42.20 62.21 56.33
C ARG A 111 41.91 60.95 55.53
N VAL A 112 42.72 60.70 54.50
CA VAL A 112 42.93 59.36 53.96
C VAL A 112 43.73 58.56 54.99
N GLU A 113 43.14 57.48 55.48
CA GLU A 113 43.74 56.60 56.49
C GLU A 113 44.41 55.36 55.85
N ALA A 114 43.91 54.92 54.69
CA ALA A 114 44.48 53.80 53.95
C ALA A 114 44.17 53.90 52.45
N LEU A 115 44.98 53.21 51.65
CA LEU A 115 44.81 53.09 50.20
C LEU A 115 44.81 51.63 49.77
N ARG A 116 44.01 51.34 48.74
CA ARG A 116 44.16 50.12 47.94
C ARG A 116 44.36 50.55 46.50
N ILE A 117 45.36 49.97 45.87
CA ILE A 117 45.75 50.25 44.49
C ILE A 117 45.93 48.91 43.80
N LYS A 118 45.36 48.74 42.62
CA LYS A 118 45.58 47.56 41.78
C LYS A 118 45.70 47.95 40.31
N LEU A 119 46.66 47.32 39.63
CA LEU A 119 46.78 47.36 38.19
C LEU A 119 45.80 46.36 37.57
N VAL A 120 45.07 46.77 36.53
CA VAL A 120 44.14 45.94 35.76
C VAL A 120 44.64 45.89 34.33
N LYS A 121 45.05 44.70 33.87
CA LYS A 121 45.44 44.43 32.49
C LYS A 121 44.31 43.66 31.80
N LYS A 122 43.82 44.13 30.65
CA LYS A 122 42.93 43.30 29.82
C LYS A 122 43.72 42.17 29.19
N VAL A 123 43.19 40.95 29.27
CA VAL A 123 43.74 39.79 28.57
C VAL A 123 43.06 39.73 27.20
N HIS A 124 43.84 39.94 26.14
CA HIS A 124 43.41 39.81 24.75
C HIS A 124 43.48 38.34 24.30
N PRO A 125 42.63 37.90 23.35
CA PRO A 125 42.71 36.54 22.84
C PRO A 125 43.92 36.35 21.91
N ASP A 126 44.69 35.29 22.14
CA ASP A 126 45.70 34.79 21.21
C ASP A 126 45.05 34.17 19.97
N SER A 127 43.88 33.56 20.15
CA SER A 127 43.03 33.06 19.08
C SER A 127 41.54 33.07 19.46
N ILE A 128 40.71 33.08 18.43
CA ILE A 128 39.28 32.86 18.48
C ILE A 128 38.98 31.55 17.74
N SER A 129 38.00 30.79 18.21
CA SER A 129 37.48 29.61 17.53
C SER A 129 35.95 29.64 17.56
N LEU A 130 35.33 28.94 16.60
CA LEU A 130 33.89 28.72 16.60
C LEU A 130 33.60 27.28 17.01
N ASN A 131 32.42 27.07 17.61
CA ASN A 131 31.89 25.73 17.90
C ASN A 131 31.69 24.86 16.66
N LYS A 132 31.70 25.45 15.46
CA LYS A 132 31.56 24.76 14.16
C LYS A 132 32.50 25.34 13.13
N ALA A 133 33.14 24.48 12.34
CA ALA A 133 33.90 24.88 11.15
C ALA A 133 33.03 24.86 9.88
N THR A 134 31.99 24.04 9.86
CA THR A 134 30.99 23.96 8.79
C THR A 134 29.60 23.79 9.39
N ASP A 135 28.57 24.25 8.67
CA ASP A 135 27.17 24.05 9.03
C ASP A 135 26.32 23.76 7.78
N ASN A 136 25.30 22.91 7.91
CA ASN A 136 24.42 22.53 6.81
C ASN A 136 22.96 22.81 7.21
N LEU A 137 22.34 23.81 6.59
CA LEU A 137 21.01 24.31 6.92
C LEU A 137 20.06 24.17 5.72
N LYS A 138 18.75 24.23 5.95
CA LYS A 138 17.74 24.45 4.90
C LYS A 138 17.28 25.91 4.92
N VAL A 139 16.75 26.41 3.81
CA VAL A 139 16.15 27.75 3.77
C VAL A 139 15.08 27.88 4.87
N GLY A 140 15.17 28.96 5.67
CA GLY A 140 14.31 29.21 6.82
C GLY A 140 14.88 28.74 8.15
N ASP A 141 15.86 27.83 8.15
CA ASP A 141 16.50 27.36 9.38
C ASP A 141 17.30 28.48 10.06
N ASN A 142 17.47 28.31 11.37
CA ASN A 142 18.32 29.17 12.19
C ASN A 142 19.26 28.31 13.00
N ASP A 143 20.49 28.79 13.20
CA ASP A 143 21.47 28.16 14.08
C ASP A 143 22.27 29.24 14.83
N THR A 144 23.11 28.87 15.79
CA THR A 144 23.94 29.80 16.55
C THR A 144 25.38 29.33 16.61
N LEU A 145 26.27 30.17 16.14
CA LEU A 145 27.71 30.04 16.32
C LEU A 145 28.12 30.68 17.63
N GLN A 146 28.90 29.95 18.40
CA GLN A 146 29.50 30.43 19.64
C GLN A 146 31.00 30.60 19.45
N ALA A 147 31.47 31.83 19.70
CA ALA A 147 32.90 32.13 19.73
C ALA A 147 33.50 31.71 21.08
N SER A 148 34.64 31.02 21.03
CA SER A 148 35.50 30.69 22.16
C SER A 148 36.85 31.39 21.99
N PHE A 149 37.51 31.69 23.10
CA PHE A 149 38.74 32.49 23.13
C PHE A 149 39.83 31.73 23.85
N ASN A 150 41.05 31.74 23.30
CA ASN A 150 42.23 31.25 23.99
C ASN A 150 43.18 32.44 24.23
N PRO A 151 43.67 32.66 25.46
CA PRO A 151 43.39 31.87 26.67
C PRO A 151 41.97 32.12 27.23
N ASP A 152 41.42 31.15 27.97
CA ASP A 152 40.03 31.19 28.48
C ASP A 152 39.74 32.39 29.41
N ASN A 153 40.79 32.90 30.07
CA ASN A 153 40.74 34.08 30.93
C ASN A 153 40.78 35.41 30.15
N THR A 154 40.66 35.38 28.82
CA THR A 154 40.44 36.56 27.97
C THR A 154 39.33 37.41 28.56
N THR A 155 39.63 38.67 28.85
CA THR A 155 38.67 39.62 29.45
C THR A 155 37.90 40.42 28.41
N ASP A 156 38.40 40.50 27.16
CA ASP A 156 37.70 41.12 26.04
C ASP A 156 37.02 40.04 25.16
N LYS A 157 35.74 39.75 25.46
CA LYS A 157 34.96 38.69 24.79
C LYS A 157 33.96 39.23 23.76
N ASN A 158 34.08 40.49 23.36
CA ASN A 158 33.21 41.08 22.34
C ASN A 158 33.64 40.60 20.95
N VAL A 159 32.65 40.32 20.09
CA VAL A 159 32.85 39.78 18.74
C VAL A 159 31.97 40.53 17.75
N SER A 160 32.54 40.95 16.62
CA SER A 160 31.78 41.39 15.46
C SER A 160 31.58 40.23 14.48
N TRP A 161 30.39 40.17 13.88
CA TRP A 161 30.00 39.09 12.99
C TRP A 161 29.77 39.62 11.57
N SER A 162 30.16 38.83 10.57
CA SER A 162 29.95 39.15 9.16
C SER A 162 29.61 37.88 8.36
N SER A 163 28.90 38.06 7.25
CA SER A 163 28.66 37.01 6.26
C SER A 163 29.28 37.40 4.93
N SER A 164 29.87 36.44 4.22
CA SER A 164 30.34 36.65 2.85
C SER A 164 29.22 36.86 1.83
N ASP A 165 28.02 36.34 2.12
CA ASP A 165 26.81 36.57 1.32
C ASP A 165 25.57 36.53 2.24
N SER A 166 25.10 37.72 2.61
CA SER A 166 23.93 37.88 3.47
C SER A 166 22.61 37.53 2.79
N ASN A 167 22.58 37.27 1.49
CA ASN A 167 21.38 36.77 0.80
C ASN A 167 21.25 35.24 0.92
N ILE A 168 22.37 34.53 1.17
CA ILE A 168 22.39 33.08 1.40
C ILE A 168 22.24 32.78 2.90
N ALA A 169 23.08 33.39 3.73
CA ALA A 169 23.00 33.26 5.18
C ALA A 169 23.35 34.59 5.85
N SER A 170 22.44 35.11 6.67
CA SER A 170 22.68 36.31 7.49
C SER A 170 23.12 35.92 8.90
N VAL A 171 23.84 36.81 9.59
CA VAL A 171 24.29 36.57 10.96
C VAL A 171 24.07 37.83 11.82
N ALA A 172 23.52 37.65 13.02
CA ALA A 172 23.41 38.68 14.04
C ALA A 172 23.72 38.09 15.42
N ASN A 173 24.73 38.64 16.12
CA ASN A 173 25.16 38.16 17.43
C ASN A 173 25.41 36.63 17.48
N GLY A 174 26.03 36.08 16.44
CA GLY A 174 26.28 34.64 16.30
C GLY A 174 25.08 33.82 15.82
N LYS A 175 23.86 34.35 15.83
CA LYS A 175 22.68 33.67 15.27
C LYS A 175 22.69 33.77 13.75
N ILE A 176 22.74 32.63 13.08
CA ILE A 176 22.61 32.48 11.63
C ILE A 176 21.15 32.32 11.26
N THR A 177 20.71 32.98 10.19
CA THR A 177 19.45 32.71 9.50
C THR A 177 19.74 32.33 8.05
N ALA A 178 19.30 31.14 7.63
CA ALA A 178 19.44 30.64 6.28
C ALA A 178 18.33 31.19 5.37
N LEU A 179 18.72 31.85 4.28
CA LEU A 179 17.81 32.66 3.46
C LEU A 179 17.65 32.12 2.03
N ALA A 180 18.72 31.64 1.41
CA ALA A 180 18.67 31.08 0.06
C ALA A 180 19.68 29.93 -0.09
N GLY A 181 19.41 29.00 -1.00
CA GLY A 181 20.32 27.88 -1.24
C GLY A 181 21.65 28.33 -1.84
N GLY A 182 22.75 27.82 -1.31
CA GLY A 182 24.11 28.22 -1.69
C GLY A 182 25.10 28.04 -0.54
N THR A 183 26.27 28.66 -0.65
CA THR A 183 27.28 28.64 0.42
C THR A 183 27.67 30.06 0.83
N ALA A 184 27.77 30.31 2.13
CA ALA A 184 28.23 31.55 2.71
C ALA A 184 29.19 31.28 3.87
N THR A 185 30.22 32.12 4.03
CA THR A 185 31.16 32.02 5.16
C THR A 185 30.76 33.04 6.22
N ILE A 186 30.49 32.56 7.43
CA ILE A 186 30.22 33.39 8.60
C ILE A 186 31.52 33.58 9.38
N THR A 187 31.93 34.82 9.60
CA THR A 187 33.19 35.16 10.28
C THR A 187 32.91 35.94 11.56
N ALA A 188 33.46 35.45 12.65
CA ALA A 188 33.59 36.12 13.93
C ALA A 188 34.95 36.81 14.03
N THR A 189 34.96 38.09 14.38
CA THR A 189 36.18 38.89 14.56
C THR A 189 36.21 39.43 15.98
N SER A 190 37.33 39.21 16.68
CA SER A 190 37.61 39.78 18.01
C SER A 190 37.51 41.32 18.01
N ASN A 191 37.20 41.89 19.17
CA ASN A 191 36.93 43.33 19.35
C ASN A 191 38.08 44.26 18.89
N ASP A 192 39.33 43.81 19.01
CA ASP A 192 40.51 44.55 18.53
C ASP A 192 40.77 44.37 17.02
N GLY A 193 39.98 43.53 16.34
CA GLY A 193 40.07 43.26 14.91
C GLY A 193 41.16 42.28 14.49
N GLN A 194 41.97 41.75 15.41
CA GLN A 194 43.21 41.04 15.05
C GLN A 194 43.04 39.54 14.87
N LYS A 195 42.03 38.94 15.52
CA LYS A 195 41.75 37.50 15.46
C LYS A 195 40.40 37.23 14.83
N THR A 196 40.35 36.25 13.94
CA THR A 196 39.13 35.81 13.27
C THR A 196 38.97 34.30 13.33
N ALA A 197 37.71 33.85 13.31
CA ALA A 197 37.33 32.45 13.11
C ALA A 197 36.11 32.40 12.19
N SER A 198 36.04 31.38 11.36
CA SER A 198 35.02 31.30 10.32
C SER A 198 34.36 29.93 10.26
N CYS A 199 33.09 29.93 9.85
CA CYS A 199 32.28 28.74 9.62
C CYS A 199 31.72 28.79 8.19
N SER A 200 31.92 27.73 7.41
CA SER A 200 31.31 27.59 6.08
C SER A 200 29.90 27.03 6.20
N VAL A 201 28.89 27.85 5.93
CA VAL A 201 27.47 27.49 5.98
C VAL A 201 26.99 27.12 4.58
N THR A 202 26.50 25.89 4.42
CA THR A 202 25.85 25.43 3.20
C THR A 202 24.34 25.38 3.44
N VAL A 203 23.58 26.12 2.64
CA VAL A 203 22.13 26.14 2.70
C VAL A 203 21.60 25.29 1.54
N ALA A 204 20.83 24.25 1.85
CA ALA A 204 20.11 23.47 0.86
C ALA A 204 19.04 24.35 0.19
N LYS A 205 18.93 24.29 -1.14
CA LYS A 205 17.84 24.96 -1.87
C LYS A 205 16.49 24.46 -1.34
N ALA A 206 15.51 25.37 -1.31
CA ALA A 206 14.13 25.01 -0.99
C ALA A 206 13.61 23.96 -1.99
N ASP A 207 12.67 23.11 -1.54
CA ASP A 207 12.04 22.15 -2.43
C ASP A 207 11.28 22.89 -3.56
N PRO A 208 11.31 22.36 -4.80
CA PRO A 208 10.55 22.94 -5.88
C PRO A 208 9.06 23.00 -5.57
N SER A 209 8.41 24.10 -5.97
CA SER A 209 6.97 24.27 -5.87
C SER A 209 6.40 24.84 -7.16
N ILE A 210 5.07 24.82 -7.27
CA ILE A 210 4.36 25.47 -8.38
C ILE A 210 3.60 26.67 -7.86
N GLU A 211 3.43 27.67 -8.72
CA GLU A 211 2.42 28.69 -8.54
C GLU A 211 1.71 28.97 -9.87
N TYR A 212 0.42 29.27 -9.77
CA TYR A 212 -0.43 29.51 -10.93
C TYR A 212 -1.53 30.50 -10.61
N GLN A 213 -2.06 31.12 -11.65
CA GLN A 213 -3.21 32.02 -11.55
C GLN A 213 -4.08 31.88 -12.80
N THR A 214 -5.34 32.29 -12.67
CA THR A 214 -6.30 32.31 -13.78
C THR A 214 -6.84 33.70 -14.01
N HIS A 215 -7.19 34.00 -15.26
CA HIS A 215 -8.01 35.14 -15.64
C HIS A 215 -9.46 34.69 -15.71
N VAL A 216 -10.31 35.24 -14.86
CA VAL A 216 -11.73 34.85 -14.76
C VAL A 216 -12.62 35.95 -15.34
N GLN A 217 -13.65 35.55 -16.08
CA GLN A 217 -14.65 36.46 -16.64
C GLN A 217 -15.16 37.46 -15.59
N ASN A 218 -15.19 38.75 -15.96
CA ASN A 218 -15.65 39.89 -15.14
C ASN A 218 -14.88 40.13 -13.84
N ILE A 219 -13.84 39.34 -13.53
CA ILE A 219 -12.98 39.51 -12.35
C ILE A 219 -11.58 39.96 -12.78
N GLY A 220 -11.07 39.37 -13.86
CA GLY A 220 -9.71 39.59 -14.32
C GLY A 220 -8.73 38.54 -13.78
N TRP A 221 -7.45 38.89 -13.76
CA TRP A 221 -6.40 38.08 -13.16
C TRP A 221 -6.59 37.98 -11.63
N GLN A 222 -6.76 36.75 -11.16
CA GLN A 222 -6.79 36.44 -9.73
C GLN A 222 -5.36 36.36 -9.14
N PRO A 223 -5.21 36.42 -7.81
CA PRO A 223 -3.91 36.20 -7.16
C PRO A 223 -3.30 34.84 -7.51
N TRP A 224 -1.96 34.77 -7.44
CA TRP A 224 -1.24 33.50 -7.53
C TRP A 224 -1.61 32.58 -6.37
N VAL A 225 -1.83 31.31 -6.68
CA VAL A 225 -2.06 30.23 -5.71
C VAL A 225 -0.99 29.15 -5.88
N TYR A 226 -0.87 28.26 -4.90
CA TYR A 226 0.22 27.28 -4.81
C TYR A 226 -0.30 25.84 -4.94
N ASN A 227 0.61 24.86 -4.80
CA ASN A 227 0.35 23.43 -4.90
C ASN A 227 -1.02 22.99 -4.36
N GLY A 228 -1.94 22.65 -5.27
CA GLY A 228 -3.24 22.07 -4.97
C GLY A 228 -4.35 23.07 -4.63
N ASP A 229 -4.02 24.35 -4.46
CA ASP A 229 -4.98 25.40 -4.17
C ASP A 229 -5.89 25.69 -5.37
N GLU A 230 -7.08 26.21 -5.13
CA GLU A 230 -8.00 26.50 -6.22
C GLU A 230 -7.67 27.83 -6.91
N ALA A 231 -7.55 27.80 -8.24
CA ALA A 231 -7.52 29.00 -9.07
C ALA A 231 -8.76 29.02 -9.98
N GLY A 232 -9.52 30.11 -9.96
CA GLY A 232 -10.77 30.27 -10.70
C GLY A 232 -11.95 30.53 -9.76
N THR A 233 -13.12 30.02 -10.14
CA THR A 233 -14.34 30.11 -9.33
C THR A 233 -15.13 28.80 -9.39
N ASP A 234 -15.32 28.15 -8.25
CA ASP A 234 -16.32 27.09 -8.08
C ASP A 234 -17.70 27.70 -7.72
N GLY A 235 -18.77 27.24 -8.37
CA GLY A 235 -20.15 27.60 -8.05
C GLY A 235 -20.65 29.00 -8.45
N GLN A 236 -19.82 29.84 -9.08
CA GLN A 236 -20.18 31.22 -9.45
C GLN A 236 -20.62 31.38 -10.92
N ALA A 237 -20.59 30.30 -11.70
CA ALA A 237 -20.90 30.30 -13.12
C ALA A 237 -20.02 31.23 -13.99
N LEU A 238 -18.82 31.57 -13.51
CA LEU A 238 -17.84 32.37 -14.25
C LEU A 238 -16.81 31.44 -14.89
N ARG A 239 -16.35 31.80 -16.10
CA ARG A 239 -15.38 30.99 -16.87
C ARG A 239 -13.95 31.45 -16.63
N VAL A 240 -13.02 30.50 -16.70
CA VAL A 240 -11.61 30.79 -16.91
C VAL A 240 -11.40 31.10 -18.40
N GLU A 241 -10.68 32.19 -18.67
CA GLU A 241 -10.39 32.68 -20.03
C GLU A 241 -8.89 32.55 -20.36
N ALA A 242 -8.01 32.70 -19.36
CA ALA A 242 -6.57 32.50 -19.51
C ALA A 242 -5.94 31.97 -18.21
N LEU A 243 -4.72 31.46 -18.29
CA LEU A 243 -3.94 30.98 -17.14
C LEU A 243 -2.43 31.19 -17.34
N ARG A 244 -1.72 31.30 -16.22
CA ARG A 244 -0.24 31.33 -16.16
C ARG A 244 0.23 30.37 -15.09
N ILE A 245 1.29 29.62 -15.39
CA ILE A 245 1.86 28.62 -14.48
C ILE A 245 3.37 28.74 -14.50
N LYS A 246 4.02 28.79 -13.33
CA LYS A 246 5.48 28.79 -13.23
C LYS A 246 5.96 27.92 -12.07
N LEU A 247 7.18 27.41 -12.22
CA LEU A 247 7.89 26.70 -11.18
C LEU A 247 8.66 27.68 -10.29
N GLN A 248 8.74 27.35 -9.01
CA GLN A 248 9.54 28.03 -8.00
C GLN A 248 10.59 27.07 -7.46
N ASN A 249 11.79 27.58 -7.19
CA ASN A 249 12.92 26.80 -6.67
C ASN A 249 13.31 25.56 -7.51
N ALA A 250 12.90 25.50 -8.77
CA ALA A 250 13.23 24.42 -9.69
C ALA A 250 14.64 24.58 -10.28
N PRO A 251 15.25 23.50 -10.82
CA PRO A 251 16.45 23.59 -11.65
C PRO A 251 16.30 24.61 -12.77
N ALA A 252 17.39 25.29 -13.14
CA ALA A 252 17.34 26.42 -14.09
C ALA A 252 16.91 26.01 -15.52
N ASP A 253 17.09 24.74 -15.87
CA ASP A 253 16.72 24.12 -17.14
C ASP A 253 15.37 23.40 -17.10
N ALA A 254 14.73 23.31 -15.92
CA ALA A 254 13.40 22.75 -15.76
C ALA A 254 12.33 23.69 -16.31
N LYS A 255 11.32 23.11 -16.94
CA LYS A 255 10.17 23.85 -17.49
C LYS A 255 8.87 23.21 -17.09
N ILE A 256 7.87 24.06 -16.89
CA ILE A 256 6.48 23.64 -16.98
C ILE A 256 5.91 24.17 -18.29
N GLU A 257 5.33 23.28 -19.08
CA GLU A 257 4.68 23.60 -20.35
C GLU A 257 3.19 23.30 -20.26
N TYR A 258 2.38 24.18 -20.84
CA TYR A 258 0.94 24.06 -20.80
C TYR A 258 0.29 24.66 -22.05
N GLN A 259 -0.83 24.08 -22.46
CA GLN A 259 -1.66 24.59 -23.55
C GLN A 259 -3.13 24.47 -23.19
N THR A 260 -3.95 25.28 -23.84
CA THR A 260 -5.39 25.40 -23.59
C THR A 260 -6.19 25.20 -24.87
N HIS A 261 -7.31 24.50 -24.77
CA HIS A 261 -8.35 24.46 -25.79
C HIS A 261 -9.33 25.59 -25.53
N VAL A 262 -9.37 26.58 -26.42
CA VAL A 262 -10.22 27.77 -26.27
C VAL A 262 -11.41 27.70 -27.21
N GLN A 263 -12.57 28.13 -26.72
CA GLN A 263 -13.80 28.22 -27.50
C GLN A 263 -13.56 28.90 -28.86
N ASN A 264 -14.05 28.29 -29.94
CA ASN A 264 -13.96 28.78 -31.32
C ASN A 264 -12.53 28.92 -31.89
N ILE A 265 -11.49 28.56 -31.13
CA ILE A 265 -10.09 28.60 -31.57
C ILE A 265 -9.53 27.18 -31.63
N GLY A 266 -9.84 26.35 -30.64
CA GLY A 266 -9.28 25.02 -30.48
C GLY A 266 -8.02 25.02 -29.61
N TRP A 267 -7.20 23.98 -29.76
CA TRP A 267 -5.91 23.85 -29.08
C TRP A 267 -4.92 24.92 -29.56
N GLN A 268 -4.45 25.75 -28.62
CA GLN A 268 -3.40 26.74 -28.87
C GLN A 268 -2.01 26.13 -28.69
N SER A 269 -0.97 26.88 -29.07
CA SER A 269 0.43 26.50 -28.86
C SER A 269 0.76 26.28 -27.38
N TRP A 270 1.75 25.44 -27.13
CA TRP A 270 2.35 25.28 -25.80
C TRP A 270 3.02 26.57 -25.35
N MET A 271 2.70 26.98 -24.14
CA MET A 271 3.26 28.10 -23.39
C MET A 271 4.07 27.56 -22.22
N SER A 272 4.98 28.36 -21.68
CA SER A 272 5.89 27.88 -20.61
C SER A 272 6.13 28.91 -19.53
N ASN A 273 6.44 28.45 -18.31
CA ASN A 273 7.07 29.25 -17.24
C ASN A 273 6.53 30.69 -17.07
N GLY A 274 5.22 30.83 -16.89
CA GLY A 274 4.55 32.10 -16.60
C GLY A 274 3.98 32.82 -17.82
N ASP A 275 4.24 32.32 -19.03
CA ASP A 275 3.61 32.79 -20.27
C ASP A 275 2.09 32.58 -20.25
N GLU A 276 1.34 33.43 -20.93
CA GLU A 276 -0.12 33.34 -20.92
C GLU A 276 -0.65 32.28 -21.90
N ALA A 277 -1.43 31.32 -21.40
CA ALA A 277 -2.22 30.42 -22.23
C ALA A 277 -3.71 30.77 -22.12
N GLY A 278 -4.43 30.76 -23.23
CA GLY A 278 -5.84 31.16 -23.32
C GLY A 278 -6.02 32.47 -24.08
N THR A 279 -7.01 33.25 -23.66
CA THR A 279 -7.30 34.58 -24.19
C THR A 279 -7.67 35.56 -23.08
N ASP A 280 -6.94 36.67 -22.97
CA ASP A 280 -7.35 37.84 -22.19
C ASP A 280 -8.08 38.85 -23.10
N GLY A 281 -9.18 39.44 -22.61
CA GLY A 281 -9.93 40.51 -23.29
C GLY A 281 -10.79 40.13 -24.49
N GLN A 282 -10.83 38.85 -24.90
CA GLN A 282 -11.59 38.38 -26.08
C GLN A 282 -12.94 37.73 -25.75
N ALA A 283 -13.27 37.62 -24.46
CA ALA A 283 -14.49 36.98 -23.97
C ALA A 283 -14.67 35.51 -24.42
N LEU A 284 -13.58 34.79 -24.68
CA LEU A 284 -13.57 33.35 -25.01
C LEU A 284 -13.14 32.54 -23.78
N ARG A 285 -13.76 31.37 -23.59
CA ARG A 285 -13.46 30.49 -22.44
C ARG A 285 -12.45 29.41 -22.78
N ILE A 286 -11.73 28.97 -21.77
CA ILE A 286 -11.01 27.70 -21.80
C ILE A 286 -12.02 26.57 -21.59
N GLU A 287 -11.92 25.52 -22.39
CA GLU A 287 -12.74 24.31 -22.32
C GLU A 287 -11.93 23.10 -21.86
N ALA A 288 -10.63 23.05 -22.19
CA ALA A 288 -9.70 22.03 -21.74
C ALA A 288 -8.26 22.55 -21.63
N LEU A 289 -7.39 21.81 -20.95
CA LEU A 289 -5.96 22.09 -20.83
C LEU A 289 -5.11 20.83 -20.73
N LYS A 290 -3.83 20.96 -21.10
CA LYS A 290 -2.78 19.94 -20.93
C LYS A 290 -1.55 20.62 -20.33
N ILE A 291 -0.94 20.00 -19.33
CA ILE A 291 0.22 20.50 -18.58
C ILE A 291 1.25 19.37 -18.47
N LYS A 292 2.52 19.63 -18.77
CA LYS A 292 3.63 18.67 -18.62
C LYS A 292 4.89 19.34 -18.05
N LEU A 293 5.76 18.55 -17.44
CA LEU A 293 7.08 18.98 -17.00
C LEU A 293 8.17 18.56 -17.98
N GLU A 294 9.20 19.38 -18.13
CA GLU A 294 10.42 19.05 -18.85
C GLU A 294 11.63 19.28 -17.94
N ASN A 295 12.64 18.39 -18.05
CA ASN A 295 13.89 18.44 -17.26
C ASN A 295 13.70 18.52 -15.74
N MET A 296 12.64 17.90 -15.21
CA MET A 296 12.33 17.88 -13.77
C MET A 296 12.41 16.44 -13.21
N PRO A 297 13.59 15.79 -13.19
CA PRO A 297 13.70 14.39 -12.78
C PRO A 297 13.25 14.20 -11.33
N GLY A 298 12.52 13.12 -11.08
CA GLY A 298 11.99 12.80 -9.75
C GLY A 298 10.72 13.57 -9.37
N TYR A 299 10.11 14.29 -10.31
CA TYR A 299 8.80 14.94 -10.13
C TYR A 299 7.88 14.68 -11.33
N PHE A 300 6.59 14.81 -11.08
CA PHE A 300 5.52 14.79 -12.10
C PHE A 300 4.46 15.84 -11.73
N ILE A 301 3.67 16.28 -12.70
CA ILE A 301 2.57 17.22 -12.43
C ILE A 301 1.23 16.49 -12.40
N GLU A 302 0.39 16.80 -11.41
CA GLU A 302 -1.03 16.43 -11.41
C GLU A 302 -1.90 17.69 -11.45
N TYR A 303 -3.00 17.61 -12.19
CA TYR A 303 -3.96 18.71 -12.32
C TYR A 303 -5.37 18.20 -12.59
N GLN A 304 -6.36 19.02 -12.26
CA GLN A 304 -7.76 18.76 -12.55
C GLN A 304 -8.49 20.07 -12.86
N ALA A 305 -9.60 19.96 -13.59
CA ALA A 305 -10.48 21.06 -13.92
C ALA A 305 -11.86 20.88 -13.28
N HIS A 306 -12.44 21.99 -12.83
CA HIS A 306 -13.86 22.10 -12.53
C HIS A 306 -14.58 22.57 -13.80
N VAL A 307 -15.44 21.71 -14.35
CA VAL A 307 -16.13 21.97 -15.63
C VAL A 307 -17.61 22.26 -15.37
N GLN A 308 -18.14 23.24 -16.09
CA GLN A 308 -19.55 23.62 -16.03
C GLN A 308 -20.47 22.38 -16.12
N ASN A 309 -21.43 22.27 -15.18
CA ASN A 309 -22.42 21.19 -15.09
C ASN A 309 -21.84 19.77 -14.91
N VAL A 310 -20.52 19.63 -14.76
CA VAL A 310 -19.84 18.34 -14.53
C VAL A 310 -19.24 18.31 -13.13
N GLY A 311 -18.67 19.45 -12.69
CA GLY A 311 -17.96 19.55 -11.43
C GLY A 311 -16.46 19.28 -11.58
N TRP A 312 -15.81 18.93 -10.47
CA TRP A 312 -14.40 18.52 -10.45
C TRP A 312 -14.22 17.17 -11.14
N GLN A 313 -13.43 17.16 -12.21
CA GLN A 313 -13.02 15.93 -12.88
C GLN A 313 -11.85 15.27 -12.12
N PRO A 314 -11.58 13.96 -12.36
CA PRO A 314 -10.43 13.28 -11.78
C PRO A 314 -9.09 13.98 -12.11
N TRP A 315 -8.12 13.86 -11.20
CA TRP A 315 -6.75 14.29 -11.45
C TRP A 315 -6.15 13.54 -12.66
N VAL A 316 -5.55 14.31 -13.55
CA VAL A 316 -4.74 13.83 -14.66
C VAL A 316 -3.28 14.25 -14.45
N ARG A 317 -2.36 13.64 -15.20
CA ARG A 317 -0.92 13.86 -15.08
C ARG A 317 -0.26 14.11 -16.43
N ASP A 318 0.86 14.83 -16.43
CA ASP A 318 1.83 14.98 -17.52
C ASP A 318 1.26 14.83 -18.96
N GLY A 319 0.72 15.92 -19.49
CA GLY A 319 0.24 16.03 -20.88
C GLY A 319 -1.15 15.45 -21.14
N MET A 320 -1.77 14.75 -20.19
CA MET A 320 -3.15 14.27 -20.31
C MET A 320 -4.18 15.40 -20.25
N GLU A 321 -5.35 15.20 -20.85
CA GLU A 321 -6.35 16.26 -20.90
C GLU A 321 -7.12 16.43 -19.59
N ALA A 322 -7.24 17.67 -19.10
CA ALA A 322 -8.25 18.07 -18.12
C ALA A 322 -9.26 18.99 -18.81
N GLY A 323 -10.53 18.90 -18.46
CA GLY A 323 -11.62 19.65 -19.10
C GLY A 323 -12.38 18.82 -20.12
N THR A 324 -12.97 19.49 -21.10
CA THR A 324 -13.69 18.88 -22.23
C THR A 324 -13.36 19.64 -23.51
N ASP A 325 -12.75 18.99 -24.49
CA ASP A 325 -12.71 19.52 -25.85
C ASP A 325 -13.99 19.15 -26.64
N GLY A 326 -14.44 20.05 -27.52
CA GLY A 326 -15.58 19.80 -28.43
C GLY A 326 -16.99 19.72 -27.82
N GLN A 327 -17.14 19.75 -26.49
CA GLN A 327 -18.45 19.66 -25.81
C GLN A 327 -19.09 21.02 -25.51
N GLY A 328 -18.36 22.12 -25.72
CA GLY A 328 -18.87 23.47 -25.47
C GLY A 328 -19.03 23.83 -23.99
N LEU A 329 -18.43 23.07 -23.08
CA LEU A 329 -18.45 23.33 -21.64
C LEU A 329 -17.20 24.11 -21.22
N ARG A 330 -17.36 25.07 -20.31
CA ARG A 330 -16.25 25.88 -19.79
C ARG A 330 -15.55 25.23 -18.61
N VAL A 331 -14.27 25.49 -18.50
CA VAL A 331 -13.53 25.39 -17.24
C VAL A 331 -13.87 26.61 -16.37
N GLU A 332 -14.20 26.37 -15.11
CA GLU A 332 -14.53 27.41 -14.12
C GLU A 332 -13.43 27.54 -13.05
N ALA A 333 -12.73 26.44 -12.72
CA ALA A 333 -11.60 26.44 -11.80
C ALA A 333 -10.61 25.32 -12.10
N LEU A 334 -9.40 25.44 -11.54
CA LEU A 334 -8.28 24.52 -11.71
C LEU A 334 -7.60 24.25 -10.35
N ARG A 335 -7.05 23.04 -10.20
CA ARG A 335 -6.06 22.72 -9.15
C ARG A 335 -4.88 22.03 -9.80
N ILE A 336 -3.67 22.43 -9.42
CA ILE A 336 -2.42 21.97 -10.00
C ILE A 336 -1.43 21.73 -8.87
N LYS A 337 -0.78 20.57 -8.83
CA LYS A 337 0.21 20.25 -7.80
C LYS A 337 1.43 19.54 -8.40
N LEU A 338 2.60 19.97 -7.94
CA LEU A 338 3.87 19.33 -8.22
C LEU A 338 4.08 18.17 -7.26
N CYS A 339 4.19 16.95 -7.79
CA CYS A 339 4.28 15.73 -7.01
C CYS A 339 5.68 15.12 -7.12
N LYS A 340 6.26 14.73 -5.98
CA LYS A 340 7.56 14.07 -5.94
C LYS A 340 7.40 12.56 -6.20
N VAL A 341 8.25 12.02 -7.06
CA VAL A 341 8.38 10.57 -7.25
C VAL A 341 9.07 9.98 -6.03
N VAL A 342 8.36 9.10 -5.33
CA VAL A 342 8.89 8.27 -4.25
C VAL A 342 9.21 6.90 -4.86
N PRO A 343 10.50 6.59 -5.13
CA PRO A 343 10.89 5.32 -5.74
C PRO A 343 10.71 4.17 -4.76
N VAL A 344 10.38 2.98 -5.29
CA VAL A 344 10.35 1.75 -4.50
C VAL A 344 11.79 1.38 -4.10
N GLN A 345 12.06 1.32 -2.80
CA GLN A 345 13.38 0.93 -2.29
C GLN A 345 13.48 -0.59 -2.12
N SER A 346 12.40 -1.24 -1.72
CA SER A 346 12.29 -2.70 -1.62
C SER A 346 10.83 -3.14 -1.67
N ILE A 347 10.61 -4.40 -2.04
CA ILE A 347 9.32 -5.07 -1.95
C ILE A 347 9.47 -6.35 -1.13
N SER A 348 8.38 -6.80 -0.50
CA SER A 348 8.29 -8.09 0.18
C SER A 348 6.91 -8.71 -0.07
N LEU A 349 6.80 -10.03 0.04
CA LEU A 349 5.52 -10.74 -0.03
C LEU A 349 4.98 -10.97 1.38
N ASN A 350 3.66 -11.10 1.51
CA ASN A 350 3.01 -11.54 2.76
C ASN A 350 3.46 -12.93 3.23
N LYS A 351 3.97 -13.77 2.31
CA LYS A 351 4.50 -15.11 2.60
C LYS A 351 5.85 -15.32 1.90
N SER A 352 6.79 -15.94 2.59
CA SER A 352 8.05 -16.43 1.99
C SER A 352 7.96 -17.87 1.51
N THR A 353 7.03 -18.64 2.06
CA THR A 353 6.69 -20.00 1.66
C THR A 353 5.17 -20.20 1.72
N ASP A 354 4.64 -21.05 0.86
CA ASP A 354 3.23 -21.46 0.90
C ASP A 354 3.08 -22.96 0.60
N THR A 355 1.99 -23.57 1.06
CA THR A 355 1.72 -24.99 0.79
C THR A 355 0.26 -25.18 0.41
N LEU A 356 0.02 -25.75 -0.77
CA LEU A 356 -1.31 -25.92 -1.35
C LEU A 356 -1.54 -27.38 -1.75
N ASP A 357 -2.78 -27.87 -1.68
CA ASP A 357 -3.14 -29.13 -2.32
C ASP A 357 -3.50 -28.89 -3.80
N SER A 358 -3.40 -29.90 -4.65
CA SER A 358 -3.76 -29.77 -6.08
C SER A 358 -5.15 -29.13 -6.29
N GLY A 359 -5.21 -28.13 -7.17
CA GLY A 359 -6.43 -27.40 -7.48
C GLY A 359 -6.83 -26.33 -6.45
N ASP A 360 -6.10 -26.18 -5.35
CA ASP A 360 -6.31 -25.07 -4.43
C ASP A 360 -5.78 -23.74 -5.00
N ASN A 361 -6.27 -22.66 -4.41
CA ASN A 361 -5.89 -21.31 -4.74
C ASN A 361 -5.52 -20.55 -3.47
N ASP A 362 -4.63 -19.59 -3.60
CA ASP A 362 -4.29 -18.63 -2.56
C ASP A 362 -3.94 -17.28 -3.21
N VAL A 363 -3.64 -16.24 -2.43
CA VAL A 363 -3.27 -14.92 -2.93
C VAL A 363 -2.02 -14.43 -2.20
N LEU A 364 -1.02 -14.06 -2.99
CA LEU A 364 0.15 -13.33 -2.49
C LEU A 364 -0.08 -11.83 -2.67
N SER A 365 0.27 -11.05 -1.65
CA SER A 365 0.20 -9.59 -1.68
C SER A 365 1.58 -8.98 -1.50
N VAL A 366 1.84 -7.87 -2.20
CA VAL A 366 3.13 -7.17 -2.14
C VAL A 366 3.08 -6.02 -1.14
N ASN A 367 4.04 -5.98 -0.23
CA ASN A 367 4.31 -4.86 0.66
C ASN A 367 5.45 -4.02 0.09
N PHE A 368 5.24 -2.70 -0.03
CA PHE A 368 6.22 -1.76 -0.58
C PHE A 368 6.90 -0.99 0.54
N ASN A 369 8.21 -0.76 0.39
CA ASN A 369 8.98 0.13 1.24
C ASN A 369 9.70 1.19 0.36
N PRO A 370 9.47 2.49 0.59
CA PRO A 370 8.50 3.03 1.55
C PRO A 370 7.05 2.75 1.11
N SER A 371 6.11 2.78 2.06
CA SER A 371 4.72 2.42 1.81
C SER A 371 3.96 3.44 0.97
N ASP A 372 4.49 4.65 0.81
CA ASP A 372 3.96 5.75 -0.01
C ASP A 372 4.63 5.83 -1.40
N ALA A 373 5.38 4.80 -1.81
CA ALA A 373 5.98 4.74 -3.14
C ALA A 373 4.96 5.04 -4.25
N THR A 374 5.35 5.90 -5.20
CA THR A 374 4.44 6.47 -6.20
C THR A 374 3.97 5.45 -7.24
N ASN A 375 4.81 4.46 -7.58
CA ASN A 375 4.45 3.38 -8.50
C ASN A 375 4.49 2.03 -7.78
N LYS A 376 3.32 1.44 -7.53
CA LYS A 376 3.14 0.15 -6.85
C LYS A 376 2.72 -0.99 -7.79
N ASN A 377 2.88 -0.80 -9.09
CA ASN A 377 2.59 -1.86 -10.06
C ASN A 377 3.72 -2.90 -10.03
N VAL A 378 3.32 -4.17 -10.11
CA VAL A 378 4.24 -5.32 -10.14
C VAL A 378 3.88 -6.26 -11.29
N THR A 379 4.88 -6.99 -11.76
CA THR A 379 4.70 -8.14 -12.65
C THR A 379 4.94 -9.42 -11.86
N TRP A 380 4.12 -10.43 -12.11
CA TRP A 380 4.20 -11.73 -11.47
C TRP A 380 4.75 -12.78 -12.42
N SER A 381 5.56 -13.70 -11.91
CA SER A 381 6.04 -14.85 -12.65
C SER A 381 6.09 -16.09 -11.77
N SER A 382 5.96 -17.25 -12.40
CA SER A 382 6.21 -18.55 -11.79
C SER A 382 7.43 -19.18 -12.44
N SER A 383 8.32 -19.80 -11.65
CA SER A 383 9.44 -20.57 -12.17
C SER A 383 8.99 -21.84 -12.91
N ASP A 384 7.80 -22.36 -12.61
CA ASP A 384 7.18 -23.49 -13.30
C ASP A 384 5.65 -23.40 -13.15
N SER A 385 4.98 -22.92 -14.19
CA SER A 385 3.52 -22.77 -14.23
C SER A 385 2.77 -24.10 -14.31
N SER A 386 3.46 -25.22 -14.60
CA SER A 386 2.86 -26.55 -14.51
C SER A 386 2.71 -27.04 -13.07
N ILE A 387 3.45 -26.44 -12.13
CA ILE A 387 3.35 -26.71 -10.69
C ILE A 387 2.38 -25.73 -10.02
N VAL A 388 2.62 -24.43 -10.16
CA VAL A 388 1.74 -23.36 -9.65
C VAL A 388 1.77 -22.19 -10.62
N SER A 389 0.60 -21.71 -11.03
CA SER A 389 0.45 -20.49 -11.82
C SER A 389 0.13 -19.30 -10.92
N VAL A 390 0.47 -18.09 -11.38
CA VAL A 390 0.10 -16.83 -10.73
C VAL A 390 -0.48 -15.87 -11.76
N ASP A 391 -1.58 -15.19 -11.43
CA ASP A 391 -2.16 -14.15 -12.28
C ASP A 391 -1.62 -12.75 -11.97
N ASN A 392 -2.11 -11.71 -12.66
CA ASN A 392 -1.64 -10.33 -12.48
C ASN A 392 -2.04 -9.71 -11.13
N THR A 393 -2.94 -10.35 -10.37
CA THR A 393 -3.36 -9.92 -9.03
C THR A 393 -2.58 -10.60 -7.92
N GLY A 394 -1.71 -11.57 -8.24
CA GLY A 394 -1.00 -12.39 -7.27
C GLY A 394 -1.79 -13.63 -6.82
N LYS A 395 -2.90 -13.96 -7.49
CA LYS A 395 -3.67 -15.18 -7.20
C LYS A 395 -2.93 -16.39 -7.74
N LEU A 396 -2.68 -17.34 -6.85
CA LEU A 396 -2.05 -18.62 -7.11
C LEU A 396 -3.10 -19.67 -7.47
N THR A 397 -2.74 -20.58 -8.36
CA THR A 397 -3.50 -21.82 -8.61
C THR A 397 -2.53 -23.00 -8.67
N ALA A 398 -2.74 -24.00 -7.81
CA ALA A 398 -1.94 -25.21 -7.78
C ALA A 398 -2.31 -26.15 -8.94
N MET A 399 -1.35 -26.39 -9.85
CA MET A 399 -1.56 -27.06 -11.14
C MET A 399 -1.05 -28.51 -11.17
N ALA A 400 -0.01 -28.82 -10.39
CA ALA A 400 0.58 -30.16 -10.35
C ALA A 400 -0.39 -31.18 -9.76
N ASP A 401 -0.50 -32.36 -10.40
CA ASP A 401 -1.30 -33.50 -9.99
C ASP A 401 -0.47 -34.79 -9.90
N GLY A 402 -1.11 -35.86 -9.39
CA GLY A 402 -0.50 -37.15 -9.12
C GLY A 402 -0.17 -37.34 -7.64
N ASP A 403 0.92 -38.05 -7.36
CA ASP A 403 1.35 -38.38 -6.00
C ASP A 403 2.61 -37.61 -5.58
N GLY A 404 2.76 -37.39 -4.28
CA GLY A 404 3.91 -36.72 -3.67
C GLY A 404 3.82 -35.20 -3.69
N THR A 405 4.96 -34.52 -3.83
CA THR A 405 5.04 -33.05 -3.80
C THR A 405 5.80 -32.50 -4.99
N ALA A 406 5.49 -31.28 -5.40
CA ALA A 406 6.31 -30.47 -6.31
C ALA A 406 6.44 -29.05 -5.77
N SER A 407 7.40 -28.26 -6.25
CA SER A 407 7.55 -26.87 -5.79
C SER A 407 8.01 -25.96 -6.91
N ALA A 408 7.50 -24.74 -6.90
CA ALA A 408 7.94 -23.67 -7.80
C ALA A 408 7.97 -22.33 -7.04
N THR A 409 8.79 -21.42 -7.53
CA THR A 409 8.98 -20.10 -6.93
C THR A 409 8.12 -19.09 -7.68
N ILE A 410 7.24 -18.40 -6.95
CA ILE A 410 6.49 -17.25 -7.43
C ILE A 410 7.28 -15.98 -7.13
N THR A 411 7.46 -15.11 -8.11
CA THR A 411 8.21 -13.86 -7.98
C THR A 411 7.36 -12.67 -8.39
N ALA A 412 7.25 -11.68 -7.50
CA ALA A 412 6.80 -10.34 -7.85
C ALA A 412 8.00 -9.47 -8.19
N THR A 413 7.90 -8.68 -9.25
CA THR A 413 8.94 -7.74 -9.69
C THR A 413 8.33 -6.34 -9.81
N SER A 414 8.99 -5.32 -9.26
CA SER A 414 8.58 -3.92 -9.42
C SER A 414 8.56 -3.50 -10.90
N SER A 415 7.75 -2.50 -11.25
CA SER A 415 7.59 -2.04 -12.64
C SER A 415 8.87 -1.60 -13.35
N ASP A 416 9.88 -1.15 -12.60
CA ASP A 416 11.19 -0.77 -13.12
C ASP A 416 12.14 -1.98 -13.31
N GLY A 417 11.71 -3.18 -12.92
CA GLY A 417 12.48 -4.41 -13.00
C GLY A 417 13.54 -4.59 -11.92
N GLN A 418 13.69 -3.63 -10.99
CA GLN A 418 14.87 -3.56 -10.11
C GLN A 418 14.69 -4.25 -8.76
N LYS A 419 13.45 -4.45 -8.31
CA LYS A 419 13.12 -5.00 -6.98
C LYS A 419 12.30 -6.26 -7.16
N THR A 420 12.70 -7.33 -6.48
CA THR A 420 11.99 -8.60 -6.50
C THR A 420 11.69 -9.09 -5.10
N ALA A 421 10.60 -9.84 -4.95
CA ALA A 421 10.32 -10.65 -3.78
C ALA A 421 9.71 -11.97 -4.23
N SER A 422 10.06 -13.06 -3.54
CA SER A 422 9.70 -14.41 -3.97
C SER A 422 9.10 -15.23 -2.84
N CYS A 423 8.21 -16.14 -3.21
CA CYS A 423 7.60 -17.13 -2.34
C CYS A 423 7.82 -18.53 -2.93
N LEU A 424 8.37 -19.45 -2.15
CA LEU A 424 8.47 -20.86 -2.54
C LEU A 424 7.13 -21.54 -2.24
N VAL A 425 6.44 -22.00 -3.28
CA VAL A 425 5.15 -22.68 -3.13
C VAL A 425 5.34 -24.18 -3.33
N THR A 426 4.96 -24.96 -2.33
CA THR A 426 4.94 -26.42 -2.40
C THR A 426 3.52 -26.90 -2.65
N VAL A 427 3.34 -27.71 -3.69
CA VAL A 427 2.07 -28.35 -4.02
C VAL A 427 2.09 -29.80 -3.57
N ASN A 428 1.18 -30.17 -2.68
CA ASN A 428 0.88 -31.56 -2.35
C ASN A 428 -0.03 -32.12 -3.43
N LYS A 429 0.52 -33.01 -4.24
CA LYS A 429 -0.17 -33.54 -5.41
C LYS A 429 -1.33 -34.44 -4.98
N LYS A 430 -2.45 -34.32 -5.70
CA LYS A 430 -3.60 -35.22 -5.62
C LYS A 430 -3.88 -35.78 -7.02
N PRO A 431 -4.29 -37.06 -7.13
CA PRO A 431 -4.73 -37.62 -8.40
C PRO A 431 -5.99 -36.90 -8.89
N SER A 432 -5.99 -36.54 -10.16
CA SER A 432 -7.16 -35.94 -10.80
C SER A 432 -8.19 -37.01 -11.19
N ILE A 433 -9.45 -36.63 -11.18
CA ILE A 433 -10.58 -37.45 -11.60
C ILE A 433 -10.92 -37.08 -13.05
N SER A 434 -11.07 -38.07 -13.90
CA SER A 434 -11.59 -37.93 -15.26
C SER A 434 -12.78 -38.84 -15.47
N PHE A 435 -13.74 -38.38 -16.26
CA PHE A 435 -14.86 -39.17 -16.72
C PHE A 435 -14.66 -39.48 -18.20
N LYS A 436 -14.93 -40.72 -18.60
CA LYS A 436 -14.79 -41.12 -20.01
C LYS A 436 -15.84 -40.46 -20.89
N ASP A 437 -17.02 -40.23 -20.33
CA ASP A 437 -18.14 -39.57 -20.99
C ASP A 437 -18.20 -38.09 -20.59
N SER A 438 -18.14 -37.20 -21.57
CA SER A 438 -18.18 -35.75 -21.34
C SER A 438 -19.55 -35.24 -20.90
N ALA A 439 -20.64 -35.94 -21.25
CA ALA A 439 -21.98 -35.61 -20.77
C ALA A 439 -22.08 -35.94 -19.28
N LEU A 440 -21.56 -37.10 -18.85
CA LEU A 440 -21.48 -37.44 -17.42
C LEU A 440 -20.61 -36.44 -16.66
N GLU A 441 -19.44 -36.07 -17.20
CA GLU A 441 -18.60 -35.03 -16.61
C GLU A 441 -19.36 -33.72 -16.45
N THR A 442 -20.14 -33.32 -17.46
CA THR A 442 -20.94 -32.09 -17.44
C THR A 442 -21.98 -32.12 -16.32
N VAL A 443 -22.66 -33.25 -16.14
CA VAL A 443 -23.62 -33.45 -15.04
C VAL A 443 -22.93 -33.32 -13.68
N VAL A 444 -21.78 -33.98 -13.50
CA VAL A 444 -20.99 -33.90 -12.26
C VAL A 444 -20.54 -32.47 -12.00
N ARG A 445 -20.00 -31.77 -13.01
CA ARG A 445 -19.55 -30.38 -12.91
C ARG A 445 -20.67 -29.43 -12.53
N LYS A 446 -21.87 -29.62 -13.10
CA LYS A 446 -23.06 -28.86 -12.76
C LYS A 446 -23.45 -29.10 -11.29
N ALA A 447 -23.40 -30.34 -10.83
CA ALA A 447 -23.71 -30.69 -9.43
C ALA A 447 -22.79 -29.99 -8.41
N ILE A 448 -21.54 -29.70 -8.78
CA ILE A 448 -20.56 -29.05 -7.91
C ILE A 448 -20.30 -27.57 -8.25
N SER A 449 -21.05 -27.01 -9.21
CA SER A 449 -20.86 -25.63 -9.71
C SER A 449 -19.42 -25.33 -10.17
N LYS A 450 -18.75 -26.29 -10.81
CA LYS A 450 -17.36 -26.19 -11.28
C LYS A 450 -17.24 -26.49 -12.77
N ASN A 451 -17.48 -25.46 -13.58
CA ASN A 451 -17.60 -25.59 -15.05
C ASN A 451 -16.28 -25.87 -15.78
N SER A 452 -15.13 -25.74 -15.13
CA SER A 452 -13.82 -25.94 -15.76
C SER A 452 -12.74 -26.39 -14.76
N GLY A 453 -11.55 -26.71 -15.28
CA GLY A 453 -10.40 -27.15 -14.48
C GLY A 453 -10.47 -28.63 -14.06
N LYS A 454 -9.37 -29.14 -13.54
CA LYS A 454 -9.26 -30.54 -13.07
C LYS A 454 -10.20 -30.79 -11.88
N LEU A 455 -10.73 -32.01 -11.81
CA LEU A 455 -11.55 -32.48 -10.68
C LEU A 455 -10.69 -33.33 -9.75
N TYR A 456 -10.96 -33.25 -8.45
CA TYR A 456 -10.28 -34.01 -7.41
C TYR A 456 -11.29 -34.60 -6.44
N GLN A 457 -10.87 -35.57 -5.64
CA GLN A 457 -11.78 -36.24 -4.68
C GLN A 457 -12.53 -35.24 -3.78
N LYS A 458 -11.85 -34.16 -3.33
CA LYS A 458 -12.47 -33.12 -2.50
C LYS A 458 -13.64 -32.39 -3.18
N ASP A 459 -13.61 -32.29 -4.51
CA ASP A 459 -14.66 -31.61 -5.27
C ASP A 459 -15.93 -32.46 -5.32
N VAL A 460 -15.78 -33.77 -5.49
CA VAL A 460 -16.90 -34.70 -5.69
C VAL A 460 -17.36 -35.42 -4.42
N ALA A 461 -16.58 -35.35 -3.34
CA ALA A 461 -16.85 -36.08 -2.09
C ALA A 461 -18.21 -35.77 -1.46
N ASN A 462 -18.78 -34.60 -1.73
CA ASN A 462 -20.08 -34.18 -1.18
C ASN A 462 -21.28 -34.53 -2.07
N ILE A 463 -21.06 -35.12 -3.25
CA ILE A 463 -22.14 -35.56 -4.13
C ILE A 463 -22.82 -36.78 -3.51
N THR A 464 -24.06 -36.60 -3.07
CA THR A 464 -24.90 -37.67 -2.51
C THR A 464 -26.08 -38.02 -3.42
N THR A 465 -26.44 -37.13 -4.34
CA THR A 465 -27.46 -37.33 -5.37
C THR A 465 -26.93 -36.82 -6.70
N LEU A 466 -27.16 -37.58 -7.77
CA LEU A 466 -26.82 -37.19 -9.12
C LEU A 466 -27.99 -37.50 -10.05
N ASP A 467 -28.42 -36.48 -10.79
CA ASP A 467 -29.44 -36.58 -11.84
C ASP A 467 -28.82 -36.21 -13.18
N GLY A 468 -28.70 -37.21 -14.05
CA GLY A 468 -28.23 -37.09 -15.43
C GLY A 468 -29.29 -37.50 -16.43
N SER A 469 -30.56 -37.26 -16.14
CA SER A 469 -31.69 -37.58 -17.03
C SER A 469 -31.56 -36.89 -18.39
N ASN A 470 -31.74 -37.64 -19.47
CA ASN A 470 -31.79 -37.12 -20.84
C ASN A 470 -30.55 -36.27 -21.22
N GLN A 471 -29.36 -36.78 -20.95
CA GLN A 471 -28.09 -36.09 -21.21
C GLN A 471 -27.27 -36.76 -22.33
N SER A 472 -27.80 -37.79 -23.00
CA SER A 472 -27.06 -38.59 -23.98
C SER A 472 -25.79 -39.24 -23.41
N ILE A 473 -25.85 -39.73 -22.17
CA ILE A 473 -24.75 -40.43 -21.51
C ILE A 473 -24.65 -41.86 -22.06
N HIS A 474 -23.43 -42.31 -22.38
CA HIS A 474 -23.13 -43.64 -22.90
C HIS A 474 -22.25 -44.45 -21.95
N TYR A 475 -21.28 -43.81 -21.30
CA TYR A 475 -20.31 -44.49 -20.42
C TYR A 475 -20.34 -43.93 -19.00
N LEU A 476 -20.24 -44.82 -18.01
CA LEU A 476 -20.22 -44.47 -16.60
C LEU A 476 -18.82 -44.43 -15.99
N ASP A 477 -17.76 -44.76 -16.73
CA ASP A 477 -16.38 -44.74 -16.21
C ASP A 477 -16.03 -43.37 -15.60
N GLY A 478 -15.58 -43.39 -14.35
CA GLY A 478 -15.33 -42.21 -13.51
C GLY A 478 -16.36 -42.04 -12.39
N ILE A 479 -17.57 -42.59 -12.52
CA ILE A 479 -18.63 -42.52 -11.50
C ILE A 479 -18.25 -43.22 -10.20
N GLU A 480 -17.33 -44.19 -10.25
CA GLU A 480 -16.80 -44.90 -9.08
C GLU A 480 -16.12 -43.97 -8.06
N ASN A 481 -15.71 -42.76 -8.48
CA ASN A 481 -15.15 -41.74 -7.58
C ASN A 481 -16.23 -41.05 -6.70
N LEU A 482 -17.51 -41.22 -7.02
CA LEU A 482 -18.65 -40.68 -6.27
C LEU A 482 -19.03 -41.62 -5.11
N SER A 483 -18.06 -41.92 -4.24
CA SER A 483 -18.20 -42.96 -3.20
C SER A 483 -19.29 -42.70 -2.15
N ASN A 484 -19.74 -41.44 -2.01
CA ASN A 484 -20.81 -41.04 -1.09
C ASN A 484 -22.20 -40.94 -1.76
N LEU A 485 -22.32 -41.37 -3.02
CA LEU A 485 -23.57 -41.33 -3.77
C LEU A 485 -24.61 -42.27 -3.16
N LYS A 486 -25.81 -41.73 -2.90
CA LYS A 486 -26.97 -42.43 -2.35
C LYS A 486 -28.10 -42.55 -3.35
N SER A 487 -28.23 -41.59 -4.26
CA SER A 487 -29.27 -41.62 -5.30
C SER A 487 -28.67 -41.30 -6.66
N LEU A 488 -28.92 -42.18 -7.63
CA LEU A 488 -28.47 -42.02 -9.01
C LEU A 488 -29.67 -42.16 -9.96
N SER A 489 -30.00 -41.09 -10.68
CA SER A 489 -31.03 -41.08 -11.70
C SER A 489 -30.41 -40.77 -13.06
N LEU A 490 -30.51 -41.71 -13.99
CA LEU A 490 -29.97 -41.61 -15.35
C LEU A 490 -30.97 -42.06 -16.44
N PRO A 491 -32.28 -41.75 -16.34
CA PRO A 491 -33.25 -42.20 -17.32
C PRO A 491 -33.04 -41.54 -18.69
N SER A 492 -33.49 -42.20 -19.75
CA SER A 492 -33.46 -41.70 -21.13
C SER A 492 -32.05 -41.33 -21.60
N ASN A 493 -31.12 -42.28 -21.47
CA ASN A 493 -29.75 -42.17 -21.96
C ASN A 493 -29.45 -43.36 -22.89
N ALA A 494 -28.17 -43.63 -23.17
CA ALA A 494 -27.73 -44.72 -24.03
C ALA A 494 -26.75 -45.66 -23.29
N ILE A 495 -26.95 -45.83 -21.98
CA ILE A 495 -26.06 -46.62 -21.11
C ILE A 495 -26.31 -48.10 -21.37
N SER A 496 -25.24 -48.87 -21.58
CA SER A 496 -25.31 -50.34 -21.70
C SER A 496 -24.43 -51.05 -20.66
N ASP A 497 -23.31 -50.45 -20.26
CA ASP A 497 -22.40 -50.99 -19.26
C ASP A 497 -22.54 -50.27 -17.92
N ILE A 498 -23.03 -51.01 -16.91
CA ILE A 498 -23.18 -50.53 -15.54
C ILE A 498 -22.06 -51.04 -14.61
N THR A 499 -21.00 -51.67 -15.14
CA THR A 499 -19.86 -52.12 -14.33
C THR A 499 -19.29 -51.02 -13.40
N PRO A 500 -19.17 -49.74 -13.83
CA PRO A 500 -18.61 -48.68 -12.99
C PRO A 500 -19.37 -48.45 -11.66
N ILE A 501 -20.67 -48.76 -11.58
CA ILE A 501 -21.44 -48.56 -10.34
C ILE A 501 -21.30 -49.70 -9.33
N LYS A 502 -20.62 -50.81 -9.66
CA LYS A 502 -20.57 -52.04 -8.85
C LYS A 502 -20.13 -51.85 -7.39
N ASN A 503 -19.32 -50.83 -7.12
CA ASN A 503 -18.76 -50.54 -5.79
C ASN A 503 -19.44 -49.37 -5.08
N LEU A 504 -20.48 -48.77 -5.66
CA LEU A 504 -21.25 -47.68 -5.06
C LEU A 504 -22.25 -48.23 -4.03
N THR A 505 -21.73 -48.97 -3.04
CA THR A 505 -22.51 -49.71 -2.04
C THR A 505 -23.33 -48.82 -1.10
N ASN A 506 -23.14 -47.51 -1.13
CA ASN A 506 -23.97 -46.52 -0.42
C ASN A 506 -25.27 -46.16 -1.17
N LEU A 507 -25.45 -46.63 -2.41
CA LEU A 507 -26.66 -46.38 -3.19
C LEU A 507 -27.90 -46.96 -2.50
N GLN A 508 -28.93 -46.13 -2.43
CA GLN A 508 -30.25 -46.38 -1.87
C GLN A 508 -31.34 -46.24 -2.95
N GLY A 509 -31.12 -45.39 -3.95
CA GLY A 509 -32.00 -45.23 -5.12
C GLY A 509 -31.22 -45.31 -6.42
N LEU A 510 -31.74 -46.08 -7.37
CA LEU A 510 -31.19 -46.21 -8.73
C LEU A 510 -32.31 -46.21 -9.77
N CYS A 511 -32.24 -45.30 -10.73
CA CYS A 511 -33.15 -45.23 -11.87
C CYS A 511 -32.33 -45.22 -13.17
N LEU A 512 -32.55 -46.25 -13.99
CA LEU A 512 -31.87 -46.45 -15.28
C LEU A 512 -32.88 -46.62 -16.43
N ASP A 513 -34.09 -46.10 -16.27
CA ASP A 513 -35.17 -46.28 -17.24
C ASP A 513 -34.78 -45.81 -18.64
N ASN A 514 -35.30 -46.45 -19.69
CA ASN A 514 -35.07 -46.08 -21.09
C ASN A 514 -33.56 -45.98 -21.40
N ASN A 515 -32.84 -47.09 -21.18
CA ASN A 515 -31.43 -47.28 -21.49
C ASN A 515 -31.23 -48.64 -22.20
N ASN A 516 -29.99 -48.94 -22.59
CA ASN A 516 -29.61 -50.16 -23.29
C ASN A 516 -28.99 -51.22 -22.36
N VAL A 517 -29.33 -51.20 -21.07
CA VAL A 517 -28.82 -52.12 -20.05
C VAL A 517 -29.49 -53.49 -20.19
N SER A 518 -28.70 -54.55 -20.37
CA SER A 518 -29.21 -55.93 -20.44
C SER A 518 -28.60 -56.86 -19.39
N ASP A 519 -27.36 -56.56 -18.94
CA ASP A 519 -26.67 -57.29 -17.87
C ASP A 519 -26.69 -56.45 -16.58
N ILE A 520 -27.39 -56.99 -15.57
CA ILE A 520 -27.52 -56.36 -14.25
C ILE A 520 -26.80 -57.12 -13.13
N ASN A 521 -25.87 -58.03 -13.44
CA ASN A 521 -25.16 -58.84 -12.44
C ASN A 521 -24.48 -57.99 -11.34
N TYR A 522 -24.02 -56.79 -11.68
CA TYR A 522 -23.35 -55.89 -10.75
C TYR A 522 -24.28 -55.25 -9.70
N LEU A 523 -25.60 -55.27 -9.93
CA LEU A 523 -26.58 -54.77 -8.94
C LEU A 523 -26.62 -55.65 -7.68
N SER A 524 -26.25 -56.93 -7.77
CA SER A 524 -26.28 -57.87 -6.65
C SER A 524 -25.46 -57.44 -5.43
N ASN A 525 -24.45 -56.56 -5.62
CA ASN A 525 -23.62 -56.01 -4.55
C ASN A 525 -24.23 -54.75 -3.88
N LEU A 526 -25.22 -54.12 -4.50
CA LEU A 526 -25.84 -52.87 -4.05
C LEU A 526 -26.95 -53.12 -3.02
N THR A 527 -26.62 -53.90 -1.99
CA THR A 527 -27.56 -54.41 -0.98
C THR A 527 -28.22 -53.33 -0.10
N ASN A 528 -27.80 -52.07 -0.24
CA ASN A 528 -28.44 -50.92 0.40
C ASN A 528 -29.56 -50.27 -0.44
N LEU A 529 -29.81 -50.76 -1.66
CA LEU A 529 -30.90 -50.27 -2.50
C LEU A 529 -32.26 -50.47 -1.82
N THR A 530 -33.03 -49.39 -1.82
CA THR A 530 -34.42 -49.30 -1.34
C THR A 530 -35.38 -48.99 -2.48
N ALA A 531 -34.90 -48.34 -3.56
CA ALA A 531 -35.68 -48.07 -4.76
C ALA A 531 -34.85 -48.40 -6.01
N LEU A 532 -35.46 -49.15 -6.94
CA LEU A 532 -34.87 -49.52 -8.21
C LEU A 532 -35.90 -49.37 -9.33
N SER A 533 -35.52 -48.67 -10.39
CA SER A 533 -36.32 -48.51 -11.61
C SER A 533 -35.45 -48.87 -12.83
N LEU A 534 -35.95 -49.80 -13.64
CA LEU A 534 -35.27 -50.34 -14.83
C LEU A 534 -36.23 -50.40 -16.03
N ASP A 535 -37.22 -49.51 -16.07
CA ASP A 535 -38.27 -49.54 -17.08
C ASP A 535 -37.72 -49.35 -18.49
N SER A 536 -38.28 -50.03 -19.49
CA SER A 536 -37.88 -49.95 -20.88
C SER A 536 -36.38 -50.25 -21.06
N THR A 537 -35.89 -51.33 -20.48
CA THR A 537 -34.51 -51.81 -20.66
C THR A 537 -34.49 -53.24 -21.20
N PRO A 538 -33.53 -53.63 -22.06
CA PRO A 538 -33.52 -54.98 -22.67
C PRO A 538 -33.05 -56.09 -21.70
N ILE A 539 -33.56 -56.10 -20.46
CA ILE A 539 -33.22 -57.09 -19.42
C ILE A 539 -34.00 -58.38 -19.65
N THR A 540 -33.31 -59.51 -19.46
CA THR A 540 -33.92 -60.85 -19.61
C THR A 540 -33.82 -61.70 -18.36
N ASP A 541 -32.78 -61.47 -17.54
CA ASP A 541 -32.52 -62.17 -16.29
C ASP A 541 -32.47 -61.17 -15.13
N ILE A 542 -33.42 -61.32 -14.20
CA ILE A 542 -33.50 -60.53 -12.97
C ILE A 542 -33.01 -61.28 -11.74
N SER A 543 -32.42 -62.48 -11.90
CA SER A 543 -31.83 -63.24 -10.79
C SER A 543 -30.82 -62.44 -9.93
N PRO A 544 -30.06 -61.45 -10.46
CA PRO A 544 -29.17 -60.63 -9.63
C PRO A 544 -29.87 -59.79 -8.57
N LEU A 545 -31.19 -59.56 -8.69
CA LEU A 545 -31.98 -58.80 -7.72
C LEU A 545 -32.24 -59.59 -6.42
N ALA A 546 -32.07 -60.92 -6.42
CA ALA A 546 -32.46 -61.80 -5.31
C ALA A 546 -31.88 -61.40 -3.93
N ASN A 547 -30.71 -60.76 -3.91
CA ASN A 547 -30.03 -60.35 -2.68
C ASN A 547 -30.38 -58.92 -2.21
N LEU A 548 -31.21 -58.18 -2.95
CA LEU A 548 -31.62 -56.82 -2.63
C LEU A 548 -32.74 -56.81 -1.57
N SER A 549 -32.47 -57.43 -0.43
CA SER A 549 -33.45 -57.64 0.65
C SER A 549 -34.01 -56.34 1.26
N LYS A 550 -33.36 -55.19 1.07
CA LYS A 550 -33.85 -53.88 1.54
C LYS A 550 -34.74 -53.16 0.55
N LEU A 551 -34.98 -53.74 -0.64
CA LEU A 551 -35.75 -53.10 -1.69
C LEU A 551 -37.21 -52.94 -1.26
N GLN A 552 -37.72 -51.71 -1.38
CA GLN A 552 -39.08 -51.30 -1.04
C GLN A 552 -39.86 -50.87 -2.28
N TRP A 553 -39.18 -50.37 -3.30
CA TRP A 553 -39.78 -49.95 -4.57
C TRP A 553 -39.06 -50.62 -5.74
N LEU A 554 -39.81 -51.28 -6.62
CA LEU A 554 -39.30 -51.90 -7.83
C LEU A 554 -40.21 -51.59 -9.01
N SER A 555 -39.61 -51.07 -10.09
CA SER A 555 -40.26 -50.86 -11.39
C SER A 555 -39.51 -51.62 -12.49
N LEU A 556 -40.26 -52.42 -13.27
CA LEU A 556 -39.80 -53.27 -14.38
C LEU A 556 -40.80 -53.23 -15.56
N SER A 557 -41.14 -52.04 -16.05
CA SER A 557 -42.12 -51.83 -17.12
C SER A 557 -41.53 -52.05 -18.52
N ASP A 558 -42.35 -52.49 -19.49
CA ASP A 558 -42.01 -52.48 -20.94
C ASP A 558 -40.85 -53.41 -21.37
N ASP A 559 -40.42 -54.30 -20.47
CA ASP A 559 -39.41 -55.31 -20.72
C ASP A 559 -40.06 -56.58 -21.30
N TYR A 560 -40.41 -56.59 -22.60
CA TYR A 560 -40.97 -57.77 -23.30
C TYR A 560 -40.11 -59.06 -23.19
N SER A 561 -38.92 -58.97 -22.60
CA SER A 561 -37.92 -60.01 -22.53
C SER A 561 -37.70 -60.62 -21.13
N VAL A 562 -38.26 -60.06 -20.05
CA VAL A 562 -38.18 -60.69 -18.71
C VAL A 562 -39.11 -61.89 -18.67
N LYS A 563 -38.55 -63.08 -18.83
CA LYS A 563 -39.34 -64.34 -18.91
C LYS A 563 -39.67 -64.97 -17.57
N ASN A 564 -38.94 -64.60 -16.50
CA ASN A 564 -39.06 -65.24 -15.19
C ASN A 564 -39.06 -64.19 -14.07
N ILE A 565 -40.25 -63.88 -13.57
CA ILE A 565 -40.45 -62.88 -12.52
C ILE A 565 -40.37 -63.47 -11.10
N ASN A 566 -40.14 -64.79 -10.95
CA ASN A 566 -40.18 -65.46 -9.64
C ASN A 566 -39.16 -64.91 -8.64
N THR A 567 -38.05 -64.34 -9.10
CA THR A 567 -37.05 -63.66 -8.23
C THR A 567 -37.69 -62.58 -7.37
N VAL A 568 -38.71 -61.88 -7.89
CA VAL A 568 -39.42 -60.82 -7.16
C VAL A 568 -40.10 -61.37 -5.91
N GLY A 569 -40.58 -62.62 -5.93
CA GLY A 569 -41.19 -63.28 -4.77
C GLY A 569 -40.24 -63.51 -3.59
N GLY A 570 -38.93 -63.27 -3.73
CA GLY A 570 -37.96 -63.26 -2.63
C GLY A 570 -37.77 -61.89 -1.96
N LEU A 571 -38.32 -60.81 -2.54
CA LEU A 571 -38.15 -59.43 -2.09
C LEU A 571 -39.22 -59.01 -1.09
N ASN A 572 -39.27 -59.69 0.06
CA ASN A 572 -40.37 -59.60 1.03
C ASN A 572 -40.57 -58.21 1.69
N ASN A 573 -39.62 -57.28 1.53
CA ASN A 573 -39.72 -55.90 2.03
C ASN A 573 -40.29 -54.92 0.99
N LEU A 574 -40.69 -55.39 -0.19
CA LEU A 574 -41.36 -54.57 -1.19
C LEU A 574 -42.65 -53.97 -0.64
N LEU A 575 -42.78 -52.67 -0.82
CA LEU A 575 -43.95 -51.85 -0.52
C LEU A 575 -44.67 -51.45 -1.82
N CYS A 576 -43.94 -51.26 -2.91
CA CYS A 576 -44.51 -50.95 -4.21
C CYS A 576 -43.85 -51.78 -5.32
N LEU A 577 -44.68 -52.36 -6.18
CA LEU A 577 -44.25 -53.13 -7.33
C LEU A 577 -44.99 -52.64 -8.58
N ILE A 578 -44.22 -52.19 -9.57
CA ILE A 578 -44.71 -51.69 -10.86
C ILE A 578 -44.16 -52.59 -11.96
N ILE A 579 -45.04 -53.36 -12.61
CA ILE A 579 -44.68 -54.25 -13.71
C ILE A 579 -45.77 -54.23 -14.81
N PRO A 580 -46.13 -53.07 -15.37
CA PRO A 580 -47.04 -53.00 -16.48
C PRO A 580 -46.38 -53.49 -17.78
N ASN A 581 -47.19 -54.00 -18.70
CA ASN A 581 -46.77 -54.39 -20.05
C ASN A 581 -45.56 -55.35 -20.11
N THR A 582 -45.60 -56.46 -19.36
CA THR A 582 -44.54 -57.50 -19.38
C THR A 582 -45.02 -58.86 -19.87
N ASN A 583 -46.23 -58.92 -20.47
CA ASN A 583 -46.85 -60.16 -20.92
C ASN A 583 -47.01 -61.20 -19.78
N LEU A 584 -47.20 -60.71 -18.55
CA LEU A 584 -47.34 -61.54 -17.37
C LEU A 584 -48.66 -62.31 -17.38
N THR A 585 -48.62 -63.60 -17.06
CA THR A 585 -49.82 -64.47 -16.97
C THR A 585 -49.98 -65.13 -15.61
N ASP A 586 -48.87 -65.44 -14.94
CA ASP A 586 -48.82 -66.04 -13.61
C ASP A 586 -48.29 -65.04 -12.57
N ILE A 587 -49.08 -64.81 -11.53
CA ILE A 587 -48.77 -63.91 -10.41
C ILE A 587 -48.59 -64.65 -9.07
N SER A 588 -48.37 -65.96 -9.10
CA SER A 588 -48.25 -66.80 -7.90
C SER A 588 -47.10 -66.38 -6.97
N PHE A 589 -46.05 -65.72 -7.50
CA PHE A 589 -44.94 -65.16 -6.73
C PHE A 589 -45.38 -64.08 -5.71
N LEU A 590 -46.53 -63.43 -5.93
CA LEU A 590 -47.07 -62.41 -5.02
C LEU A 590 -47.45 -62.98 -3.65
N ASN A 591 -47.63 -64.30 -3.49
CA ASN A 591 -47.98 -64.94 -2.21
C ASN A 591 -47.02 -64.60 -1.05
N ASN A 592 -45.76 -64.27 -1.38
CA ASN A 592 -44.73 -63.93 -0.40
C ASN A 592 -44.67 -62.43 -0.07
N LEU A 593 -45.29 -61.56 -0.88
CA LEU A 593 -45.14 -60.11 -0.82
C LEU A 593 -46.22 -59.42 0.02
N LYS A 594 -46.39 -59.89 1.27
CA LYS A 594 -47.49 -59.47 2.16
C LYS A 594 -47.42 -58.01 2.62
N ASN A 595 -46.28 -57.35 2.44
CA ASN A 595 -46.06 -55.95 2.83
C ASN A 595 -46.40 -54.95 1.70
N LEU A 596 -46.81 -55.43 0.52
CA LEU A 596 -47.17 -54.56 -0.59
C LEU A 596 -48.32 -53.62 -0.22
N GLN A 597 -48.14 -52.36 -0.60
CA GLN A 597 -49.09 -51.27 -0.50
C GLN A 597 -49.52 -50.82 -1.91
N GLY A 598 -48.58 -50.72 -2.85
CA GLY A 598 -48.87 -50.44 -4.26
C GLY A 598 -48.55 -51.63 -5.17
N LEU A 599 -49.47 -51.97 -6.07
CA LEU A 599 -49.29 -53.03 -7.07
C LEU A 599 -49.86 -52.60 -8.42
N TYR A 600 -48.99 -52.43 -9.41
CA TYR A 600 -49.37 -51.95 -10.74
C TYR A 600 -49.02 -53.01 -11.79
N LEU A 601 -50.05 -53.63 -12.34
CA LEU A 601 -50.00 -54.80 -13.23
C LEU A 601 -50.71 -54.53 -14.56
N SER A 602 -50.94 -53.27 -14.91
CA SER A 602 -51.67 -52.90 -16.11
C SER A 602 -51.04 -53.45 -17.40
N GLU A 603 -51.84 -53.64 -18.44
CA GLU A 603 -51.35 -54.12 -19.75
C GLU A 603 -50.68 -55.52 -19.71
N ASN A 604 -51.15 -56.42 -18.83
CA ASN A 604 -50.68 -57.81 -18.74
C ASN A 604 -51.79 -58.84 -19.04
N HIS A 605 -51.44 -60.10 -19.31
CA HIS A 605 -52.40 -61.16 -19.67
C HIS A 605 -52.76 -62.07 -18.48
N ILE A 606 -53.09 -61.46 -17.33
CA ILE A 606 -53.36 -62.16 -16.08
C ILE A 606 -54.83 -62.61 -16.02
N LYS A 607 -55.05 -63.90 -15.80
CA LYS A 607 -56.41 -64.50 -15.70
C LYS A 607 -56.78 -64.93 -14.29
N ASP A 608 -55.80 -65.24 -13.45
CA ASP A 608 -56.01 -65.69 -12.08
C ASP A 608 -55.52 -64.64 -11.08
N PHE A 609 -56.48 -63.97 -10.44
CA PHE A 609 -56.24 -62.94 -9.43
C PHE A 609 -56.30 -63.48 -7.98
N SER A 610 -56.39 -64.80 -7.79
CA SER A 610 -56.61 -65.42 -6.48
C SER A 610 -55.54 -65.07 -5.44
N THR A 611 -54.30 -64.89 -5.88
CA THR A 611 -53.18 -64.49 -5.02
C THR A 611 -53.36 -63.09 -4.43
N ILE A 612 -54.02 -62.17 -5.16
CA ILE A 612 -54.16 -60.76 -4.75
C ILE A 612 -55.16 -60.62 -3.59
N TYR A 613 -56.16 -61.50 -3.47
CA TYR A 613 -57.17 -61.44 -2.39
C TYR A 613 -56.57 -61.47 -0.98
N ASN A 614 -55.35 -61.99 -0.82
CA ASN A 614 -54.68 -62.11 0.47
C ASN A 614 -53.69 -60.97 0.77
N LEU A 615 -53.54 -59.99 -0.14
CA LEU A 615 -52.63 -58.86 0.02
C LEU A 615 -53.33 -57.69 0.74
N THR A 616 -53.73 -57.92 2.00
CA THR A 616 -54.59 -57.00 2.78
C THR A 616 -53.97 -55.64 3.11
N ASN A 617 -52.67 -55.46 2.86
CA ASN A 617 -51.97 -54.19 3.06
C ASN A 617 -52.00 -53.28 1.81
N LEU A 618 -52.55 -53.76 0.69
CA LEU A 618 -52.66 -52.97 -0.54
C LEU A 618 -53.58 -51.76 -0.32
N THR A 619 -53.08 -50.60 -0.73
CA THR A 619 -53.78 -49.32 -0.81
C THR A 619 -54.07 -48.95 -2.26
N ASP A 620 -53.24 -49.38 -3.21
CA ASP A 620 -53.35 -49.04 -4.63
C ASP A 620 -53.12 -50.28 -5.48
N LEU A 621 -54.07 -50.58 -6.36
CA LEU A 621 -54.00 -51.72 -7.29
C LEU A 621 -54.41 -51.27 -8.69
N ASP A 622 -53.51 -51.35 -9.65
CA ASP A 622 -53.83 -51.15 -11.06
C ASP A 622 -53.79 -52.48 -11.81
N ILE A 623 -54.94 -52.88 -12.34
CA ILE A 623 -55.16 -54.05 -13.19
C ILE A 623 -55.87 -53.65 -14.49
N SER A 624 -55.78 -52.37 -14.88
CA SER A 624 -56.33 -51.89 -16.14
C SER A 624 -55.65 -52.56 -17.34
N SER A 625 -56.39 -52.74 -18.42
CA SER A 625 -55.93 -53.45 -19.63
C SER A 625 -55.35 -54.83 -19.34
N THR A 626 -55.94 -55.56 -18.39
CA THR A 626 -55.62 -56.98 -18.13
C THR A 626 -56.72 -57.91 -18.63
N ASP A 627 -56.50 -59.22 -18.56
CA ASP A 627 -57.54 -60.24 -18.87
C ASP A 627 -58.58 -60.41 -17.73
N ALA A 628 -58.72 -59.42 -16.83
CA ALA A 628 -59.66 -59.45 -15.71
C ALA A 628 -61.13 -59.40 -16.17
N THR A 629 -61.95 -60.25 -15.56
CA THR A 629 -63.42 -60.17 -15.71
C THR A 629 -64.04 -59.23 -14.67
N GLU A 630 -65.19 -58.63 -15.01
CA GLU A 630 -65.96 -57.78 -14.08
C GLU A 630 -66.23 -58.46 -12.72
N ASN A 631 -66.51 -59.76 -12.71
CA ASN A 631 -66.73 -60.54 -11.48
C ASN A 631 -65.46 -60.68 -10.63
N GLN A 632 -64.28 -60.78 -11.24
CA GLN A 632 -63.01 -60.80 -10.53
C GLN A 632 -62.70 -59.43 -9.93
N VAL A 633 -62.98 -58.34 -10.65
CA VAL A 633 -62.86 -56.97 -10.12
C VAL A 633 -63.76 -56.77 -8.90
N ARG A 634 -65.03 -57.18 -8.97
CA ARG A 634 -65.94 -57.16 -7.80
C ARG A 634 -65.42 -58.00 -6.64
N SER A 635 -64.84 -59.17 -6.93
CA SER A 635 -64.26 -60.04 -5.89
C SER A 635 -63.05 -59.39 -5.22
N LEU A 636 -62.21 -58.68 -5.98
CA LEU A 636 -61.08 -57.91 -5.46
C LEU A 636 -61.54 -56.74 -4.59
N GLN A 637 -62.55 -55.97 -5.03
CA GLN A 637 -63.15 -54.88 -4.26
C GLN A 637 -63.69 -55.36 -2.90
N ASN A 638 -64.31 -56.55 -2.86
CA ASN A 638 -64.80 -57.14 -1.63
C ASN A 638 -63.67 -57.65 -0.72
N ALA A 639 -62.61 -58.23 -1.28
CA ALA A 639 -61.48 -58.75 -0.52
C ALA A 639 -60.56 -57.65 0.01
N LEU A 640 -60.47 -56.52 -0.69
CA LEU A 640 -59.57 -55.39 -0.42
C LEU A 640 -60.36 -54.07 -0.27
N PRO A 641 -61.23 -53.92 0.75
CA PRO A 641 -62.15 -52.78 0.85
C PRO A 641 -61.47 -51.42 1.09
N ASN A 642 -60.19 -51.40 1.43
CA ASN A 642 -59.41 -50.17 1.66
C ASN A 642 -58.42 -49.87 0.50
N CYS A 643 -58.49 -50.63 -0.59
CA CYS A 643 -57.62 -50.47 -1.75
C CYS A 643 -58.35 -49.73 -2.87
N GLU A 644 -57.71 -48.72 -3.43
CA GLU A 644 -58.15 -48.09 -4.67
C GLU A 644 -57.78 -49.00 -5.85
N ILE A 645 -58.78 -49.48 -6.59
CA ILE A 645 -58.60 -50.44 -7.68
C ILE A 645 -58.90 -49.76 -9.02
N TYR A 646 -57.86 -49.61 -9.83
CA TYR A 646 -57.92 -49.13 -11.21
C TYR A 646 -58.11 -50.33 -12.14
N SER A 647 -59.17 -50.30 -12.97
CA SER A 647 -59.51 -51.38 -13.91
C SER A 647 -60.25 -50.85 -15.13
N ASP A 648 -60.43 -51.68 -16.15
CA ASP A 648 -61.20 -51.33 -17.36
C ASP A 648 -62.71 -51.17 -17.11
N TYR A 649 -63.18 -51.56 -15.93
CA TYR A 649 -64.56 -51.43 -15.50
C TYR A 649 -64.65 -50.23 -14.57
N SER A 650 -65.41 -49.21 -14.98
CA SER A 650 -65.67 -48.03 -14.14
C SER A 650 -66.49 -48.43 -12.92
N ALA A 651 -66.25 -47.79 -11.77
CA ALA A 651 -67.00 -47.99 -10.54
C ALA A 651 -68.52 -47.68 -10.64
N ASP A 652 -69.00 -47.14 -11.76
CA ASP A 652 -70.37 -46.66 -11.98
C ASP A 652 -71.12 -47.38 -13.13
N SER A 653 -71.07 -48.72 -13.21
CA SER A 653 -72.03 -49.47 -14.04
C SER A 653 -72.96 -50.36 -13.20
N ASP A 654 -74.04 -49.71 -12.77
CA ASP A 654 -75.40 -50.18 -12.50
C ASP A 654 -75.74 -51.10 -11.31
N ASN A 655 -76.74 -50.58 -10.57
CA ASN A 655 -77.75 -51.17 -9.67
C ASN A 655 -77.48 -51.25 -8.16
#